data_AF-A0A953DIS8-F1
#
_entry.id   AF-A0A953DIS8-F1
#
_cell.length_a   1.000
_cell.length_b   1.000
_cell.length_c   1.000
_cell.angle_alpha   90.00
_cell.angle_beta   90.00
_cell.angle_gamma   90.00
#
_symmetry.space_group_name_H-M   'P 1'
#
loop_
_entity.id
_entity.type
_entity.pdbx_description
1 polymer ?
#
loop_
_entity_poly.entity_id
_entity_poly.type
_entity_poly.pdbx_seq_one_letter_code
_entity_poly.pdbx_strand_id
1 'polypeptide(L)'
;MSTISETAQQAGACFLCPLDASARSCAVPRLEGRLLAAWEQATGSAASSRAGERLPYLLLKTAEGLVSLQLTRDYRRLVQELRARGRSARGLLLRVYHLPEPAQPAEQQGRPVLSYRAGPWTLVVVEPDTLLNITDLLYAEYCPRQYLLQRLLPSGATLETLRGTLVHTCFKELLKAFDRGLLAAEEGQALALLRQQLRRALERSRLELALLNIAPAQLEAEVMPHLESLASWFEQQRTTLWDAPVPVEGVLSSSGATEHSEHLVRAETFLLAPEIGLKGRLDVLWQQGGRRRLLELKTGGASGPLPRRNHRWQVHGYHALLTVRRQARTQKALATLLYSGTPGEAQAFGIPFSIRELQQVNEQRNLLVISHVTGEPCAPPGPARCAKCALLEECRLVSWLLAWEPPALASEGEASAASDESAPPPLASSLTEYDRAFFAHYYRLLHSEGRASEQEQALLWRAPVAEHVARGMAIAGLMPLEPPQPTAQGEWVQRFRCENRSELRSGDEILLCDGHPLDGEVVTGTILEIGAREVTVWTPELITNPTLIERHATDVVHVRTLQNLWRWLQVEPRLRELVYGQRRPRFSREPVAPRADFNREQNLAVERALQMQDYLLIHGPPGTGKTAVIAEIVKRLCQRGERVLLAAFTNQAVDNMLLRLETEGFHDYLRLGHERSVAEGVQDHLLKHLAPLSSEPPESETATVPTLETAELRAALRTLPVVASTTATWSSERYTPEEGQEDGSGPLLRFDVALIDEAGQLTVPALLGALRFARRFILVGDEKQLPPLVLSREAAAAGLRESLFSLLKRRDEEYVAAHPGAESACVALTTQYRMHEQIAAFPSRFFYGGELRPHPSVARRQLALRTPSVPPLGERPAVLQALRPAQPLVFLDVTTPESEARVSQAEARLVRELVTALLARGVGPSQIGIIAPYRAQVANLRRHLVWKQYGAPHPALTIDTVDRFQGGERTVIIISFATTQAPSPDSLLYEFLTDAHRLNVALTRAQRKLILVGHAAALERLPILGDLLRYCREREAFISTE
;
A
#
# COMPACT_ATOMS: atom_id res chain seq x y z
N MET A 1 -26.47 -5.76 21.02
CA MET A 1 -26.24 -4.42 21.63
C MET A 1 -25.72 -4.48 23.06
N SER A 2 -25.88 -5.58 23.81
CA SER A 2 -25.37 -5.72 25.19
C SER A 2 -23.87 -6.08 25.32
N THR A 3 -23.22 -6.57 24.26
CA THR A 3 -21.79 -6.97 24.28
C THR A 3 -20.80 -5.84 23.99
N ILE A 4 -21.25 -4.69 23.48
CA ILE A 4 -20.38 -3.53 23.16
C ILE A 4 -20.11 -2.67 24.42
N SER A 5 -20.97 -2.79 25.44
CA SER A 5 -20.84 -2.06 26.70
C SER A 5 -19.70 -2.56 27.59
N GLU A 6 -19.30 -3.84 27.49
CA GLU A 6 -18.24 -4.41 28.33
C GLU A 6 -16.82 -4.01 27.85
N THR A 7 -16.65 -3.74 26.55
CA THR A 7 -15.35 -3.36 25.98
C THR A 7 -14.83 -1.99 26.44
N ALA A 8 -15.71 -1.06 26.81
CA ALA A 8 -15.29 0.24 27.36
C ALA A 8 -14.81 0.15 28.82
N GLN A 9 -15.34 -0.79 29.61
CA GLN A 9 -14.91 -1.01 30.99
C GLN A 9 -13.57 -1.75 31.11
N GLN A 10 -13.18 -2.55 30.11
CA GLN A 10 -11.86 -3.21 30.09
C GLN A 10 -10.71 -2.31 29.61
N ALA A 11 -10.98 -1.17 28.97
CA ALA A 11 -9.95 -0.25 28.45
C ALA A 11 -9.09 0.42 29.56
N GLY A 12 -9.50 0.32 30.82
CA GLY A 12 -8.78 0.82 31.99
C GLY A 12 -8.09 -0.25 32.85
N ALA A 13 -8.22 -1.54 32.53
CA ALA A 13 -7.61 -2.61 33.30
C ALA A 13 -6.12 -2.80 32.92
N CYS A 14 -5.26 -2.96 33.92
CA CYS A 14 -3.85 -3.25 33.67
C CYS A 14 -3.66 -4.72 33.28
N PHE A 15 -3.24 -4.97 32.04
CA PHE A 15 -2.98 -6.33 31.53
C PHE A 15 -1.82 -7.05 32.25
N LEU A 16 -1.00 -6.32 33.00
CA LEU A 16 0.11 -6.87 33.79
C LEU A 16 -0.32 -7.33 35.18
N CYS A 17 -1.41 -6.80 35.75
CA CYS A 17 -1.88 -7.22 37.07
C CYS A 17 -2.21 -8.72 37.18
N PRO A 18 -2.89 -9.36 36.19
CA PRO A 18 -3.12 -10.81 36.23
C PRO A 18 -1.84 -11.65 36.15
N LEU A 19 -0.74 -11.08 35.65
CA LEU A 19 0.55 -11.75 35.51
C LEU A 19 1.40 -11.59 36.77
N ASP A 20 1.15 -10.56 37.58
CA ASP A 20 1.87 -10.32 38.82
C ASP A 20 1.51 -11.36 39.88
N ALA A 21 2.46 -12.25 40.15
CA ALA A 21 2.36 -13.29 41.17
C ALA A 21 2.15 -12.73 42.59
N SER A 22 2.39 -11.44 42.83
CA SER A 22 2.13 -10.77 44.10
C SER A 22 0.63 -10.51 44.38
N ALA A 23 -0.24 -10.71 43.37
CA ALA A 23 -1.68 -10.48 43.42
C ALA A 23 -2.12 -9.06 43.85
N ARG A 24 -1.23 -8.07 43.80
CA ARG A 24 -1.56 -6.66 44.09
C ARG A 24 -2.09 -5.99 42.83
N SER A 25 -3.31 -5.46 42.90
CA SER A 25 -3.78 -4.51 41.89
C SER A 25 -2.92 -3.25 41.94
N CYS A 26 -2.49 -2.76 40.78
CA CYS A 26 -1.78 -1.49 40.70
C CYS A 26 -2.73 -0.32 41.02
N ALA A 27 -2.23 0.72 41.70
CA ALA A 27 -2.99 1.92 41.99
C ALA A 27 -3.35 2.72 40.73
N VAL A 28 -2.42 2.80 39.77
CA VAL A 28 -2.66 3.44 38.48
C VAL A 28 -2.38 2.43 37.35
N PRO A 29 -3.44 1.94 36.68
CA PRO A 29 -3.30 0.90 35.65
C PRO A 29 -2.62 1.39 34.39
N ARG A 30 -2.86 2.66 34.03
CA ARG A 30 -2.30 3.31 32.86
C ARG A 30 -2.16 4.81 33.11
N LEU A 31 -1.01 5.35 32.74
CA LEU A 31 -0.71 6.78 32.69
C LEU A 31 -0.27 7.15 31.26
N GLU A 32 -0.75 8.26 30.71
CA GLU A 32 -0.37 8.71 29.37
C GLU A 32 0.02 10.20 29.39
N GLY A 33 1.10 10.56 28.70
CA GLY A 33 1.58 11.93 28.64
C GLY A 33 2.68 12.15 27.60
N ARG A 34 2.91 13.41 27.22
CA ARG A 34 3.96 13.79 26.27
C ARG A 34 5.27 14.11 26.99
N LEU A 35 6.39 13.64 26.45
CA LEU A 35 7.72 13.88 27.02
C LEU A 35 8.11 15.36 26.99
N LEU A 36 8.54 15.88 28.14
CA LEU A 36 9.14 17.20 28.26
C LEU A 36 10.66 17.11 28.49
N ALA A 37 11.09 16.18 29.35
CA ALA A 37 12.49 15.98 29.68
C ALA A 37 12.75 14.55 30.19
N ALA A 38 14.00 14.09 30.02
CA ALA A 38 14.51 12.84 30.55
C ALA A 38 15.90 13.09 31.17
N TRP A 39 16.15 12.58 32.38
CA TRP A 39 17.43 12.74 33.06
C TRP A 39 17.73 11.59 34.02
N GLU A 40 18.97 11.54 34.50
CA GLU A 40 19.37 10.64 35.57
C GLU A 40 19.66 11.46 36.83
N GLN A 41 19.22 10.98 37.99
CA GLN A 41 19.46 11.63 39.29
C GLN A 41 20.07 10.64 40.27
N ALA A 42 21.09 11.07 41.01
CA ALA A 42 21.69 10.27 42.08
C ALA A 42 20.74 10.20 43.29
N THR A 43 20.59 9.02 43.89
CA THR A 43 19.90 8.87 45.19
C THR A 43 20.84 9.21 46.35
N GLY A 44 20.45 10.10 47.27
CA GLY A 44 21.26 10.50 48.46
C GLY A 44 21.11 9.52 49.64
N SER A 45 21.83 9.56 50.78
CA SER A 45 22.96 10.35 51.28
C SER A 45 24.14 9.41 51.63
N ALA A 46 25.30 9.95 52.04
CA ALA A 46 26.56 9.25 52.31
C ALA A 46 26.53 8.11 53.36
N ALA A 47 25.36 7.75 53.92
CA ALA A 47 25.19 6.75 54.97
C ALA A 47 24.56 5.42 54.52
N SER A 48 24.26 5.23 53.23
CA SER A 48 23.78 3.92 52.72
C SER A 48 24.78 3.31 51.73
N SER A 49 24.87 1.98 51.69
CA SER A 49 25.71 1.20 50.76
C SER A 49 25.33 1.37 49.27
N ARG A 50 24.35 2.22 48.95
CA ARG A 50 23.93 2.63 47.59
C ARG A 50 24.27 4.09 47.25
N ALA A 51 25.18 4.72 48.00
CA ALA A 51 25.64 6.07 47.69
C ALA A 51 26.29 6.13 46.30
N GLY A 52 25.65 6.85 45.36
CA GLY A 52 26.13 7.04 43.98
C GLY A 52 25.29 6.39 42.88
N GLU A 53 24.26 5.61 43.21
CA GLU A 53 23.39 5.00 42.20
C GLU A 53 22.52 6.07 41.50
N ARG A 54 22.61 6.15 40.17
CA ARG A 54 21.81 7.07 39.34
C ARG A 54 20.55 6.37 38.82
N LEU A 55 19.39 6.92 39.19
CA LEU A 55 18.09 6.43 38.73
C LEU A 55 17.55 7.27 37.56
N PRO A 56 16.90 6.63 36.58
CA PRO A 56 16.27 7.32 35.46
C PRO A 56 14.97 8.02 35.86
N TYR A 57 14.75 9.22 35.31
CA TYR A 57 13.54 10.03 35.51
C TYR A 57 13.01 10.56 34.18
N LEU A 58 11.68 10.65 34.09
CA LEU A 58 10.96 11.30 32.99
C LEU A 58 10.04 12.39 33.54
N LEU A 59 9.95 13.51 32.83
CA LEU A 59 8.96 14.55 33.06
C LEU A 59 7.97 14.55 31.89
N LEU A 60 6.69 14.34 32.19
CA LEU A 60 5.61 14.22 31.23
C LEU A 60 4.58 15.34 31.43
N LYS A 61 3.98 15.79 30.33
CA LYS A 61 2.75 16.59 30.32
C LYS A 61 1.56 15.69 30.05
N THR A 62 0.70 15.51 31.05
CA THR A 62 -0.52 14.71 30.97
C THR A 62 -1.75 15.62 30.90
N ALA A 63 -2.94 15.05 30.78
CA ALA A 63 -4.20 15.81 30.88
C ALA A 63 -4.42 16.41 32.27
N GLU A 64 -3.86 15.77 33.31
CA GLU A 64 -4.03 16.15 34.72
C GLU A 64 -2.95 17.13 35.20
N GLY A 65 -1.88 17.35 34.42
CA GLY A 65 -0.82 18.31 34.73
C GLY A 65 0.57 17.80 34.41
N LEU A 66 1.55 18.24 35.20
CA LEU A 66 2.92 17.77 35.10
C LEU A 66 3.12 16.53 35.96
N VAL A 67 3.80 15.53 35.38
CA VAL A 67 4.10 14.26 36.05
C VAL A 67 5.59 13.98 36.01
N SER A 68 6.19 13.69 37.16
CA SER A 68 7.54 13.16 37.29
C SER A 68 7.46 11.66 37.55
N LEU A 69 8.16 10.87 36.74
CA LEU A 69 8.17 9.42 36.85
C LEU A 69 9.58 8.94 37.15
N GLN A 70 9.77 8.40 38.36
CA GLN A 70 10.98 7.71 38.77
C GLN A 70 10.94 6.27 38.24
N LEU A 71 11.86 5.92 37.35
CA LEU A 71 11.93 4.60 36.72
C LEU A 71 12.93 3.67 37.44
N THR A 72 12.79 2.36 37.21
CA THR A 72 13.79 1.38 37.64
C THR A 72 15.06 1.50 36.80
N ARG A 73 16.17 0.96 37.30
CA ARG A 73 17.48 1.00 36.61
C ARG A 73 17.47 0.38 35.20
N ASP A 74 16.50 -0.48 34.90
CA ASP A 74 16.41 -1.18 33.61
C ASP A 74 16.08 -0.22 32.45
N TYR A 75 15.45 0.92 32.74
CA TYR A 75 15.13 1.99 31.77
C TYR A 75 16.24 3.02 31.55
N ARG A 76 17.45 2.76 32.07
CA ARG A 76 18.58 3.69 31.93
C ARG A 76 18.93 3.95 30.47
N ARG A 77 18.91 2.90 29.63
CA ARG A 77 19.22 2.98 28.20
C ARG A 77 18.20 3.86 27.46
N LEU A 78 16.90 3.65 27.69
CA LEU A 78 15.85 4.51 27.18
C LEU A 78 16.05 5.99 27.55
N VAL A 79 16.31 6.29 28.83
CA VAL A 79 16.48 7.68 29.29
C VAL A 79 17.72 8.34 28.69
N GLN A 80 18.82 7.59 28.55
CA GLN A 80 20.03 8.08 27.89
C GLN A 80 19.76 8.42 26.41
N GLU A 81 19.04 7.56 25.70
CA GLU A 81 18.65 7.80 24.31
C GLU A 81 17.74 9.04 24.20
N LEU A 82 16.68 9.12 24.98
CA LEU A 82 15.76 10.28 25.00
C LEU A 82 16.49 11.58 25.31
N ARG A 83 17.47 11.54 26.22
CA ARG A 83 18.31 12.69 26.55
C ARG A 83 19.23 13.07 25.39
N ALA A 84 19.85 12.10 24.73
CA ALA A 84 20.74 12.32 23.58
C ALA A 84 20.00 12.98 22.41
N ARG A 85 18.74 12.61 22.17
CA ARG A 85 17.87 13.25 21.14
C ARG A 85 17.50 14.70 21.45
N GLY A 86 17.57 15.12 22.71
CA GLY A 86 17.30 16.50 23.11
C GLY A 86 15.92 17.00 22.64
N ARG A 87 15.92 17.96 21.70
CA ARG A 87 14.68 18.55 21.18
C ARG A 87 13.86 17.59 20.33
N SER A 88 14.49 16.69 19.58
CA SER A 88 13.81 15.74 18.67
C SER A 88 12.96 14.71 19.42
N ALA A 89 13.26 14.43 20.70
CA ALA A 89 12.44 13.56 21.54
C ALA A 89 11.32 14.28 22.30
N ARG A 90 11.30 15.63 22.33
CA ARG A 90 10.24 16.36 23.03
C ARG A 90 8.92 16.19 22.31
N GLY A 91 7.86 15.97 23.08
CA GLY A 91 6.51 15.79 22.55
C GLY A 91 6.16 14.35 22.19
N LEU A 92 7.12 13.42 22.21
CA LEU A 92 6.84 11.98 22.06
C LEU A 92 5.78 11.55 23.08
N LEU A 93 4.78 10.80 22.62
CA LEU A 93 3.76 10.22 23.48
C LEU A 93 4.35 9.07 24.28
N LEU A 94 4.12 9.01 25.59
CA LEU A 94 4.49 7.87 26.42
C LEU A 94 3.26 7.34 27.12
N ARG A 95 3.16 6.01 27.16
CA ARG A 95 2.15 5.28 27.90
C ARG A 95 2.84 4.36 28.90
N VAL A 96 2.45 4.46 30.16
CA VAL A 96 3.05 3.74 31.28
C VAL A 96 1.99 2.85 31.89
N TYR A 97 2.30 1.57 32.03
CA TYR A 97 1.41 0.56 32.60
C TYR A 97 1.93 0.07 33.95
N HIS A 98 0.99 -0.31 34.82
CA HIS A 98 1.26 -0.92 36.12
C HIS A 98 2.11 -0.03 37.04
N LEU A 99 1.49 1.02 37.60
CA LEU A 99 2.08 1.84 38.65
C LEU A 99 1.50 1.39 40.01
N PRO A 100 2.30 0.75 40.87
CA PRO A 100 1.79 0.08 42.08
C PRO A 100 1.29 1.06 43.15
N GLU A 101 1.89 2.25 43.22
CA GLU A 101 1.61 3.27 44.22
C GLU A 101 0.90 4.49 43.60
N PRO A 102 0.02 5.18 44.35
CA PRO A 102 -0.59 6.42 43.89
C PRO A 102 0.45 7.56 43.77
N ALA A 103 0.11 8.60 43.02
CA ALA A 103 0.97 9.78 42.90
C ALA A 103 1.21 10.46 44.24
N GLN A 104 2.43 10.96 44.44
CA GLN A 104 2.80 11.82 45.55
C GLN A 104 2.97 13.27 45.05
N PRO A 105 2.40 14.28 45.72
CA PRO A 105 2.67 15.67 45.39
C PRO A 105 4.16 15.98 45.57
N ALA A 106 4.76 16.62 44.58
CA ALA A 106 6.15 17.06 44.61
C ALA A 106 6.28 18.42 43.93
N GLU A 107 7.46 19.03 44.04
CA GLU A 107 7.78 20.30 43.39
C GLU A 107 9.04 20.14 42.54
N GLN A 108 8.98 20.61 41.29
CA GLN A 108 10.12 20.58 40.39
C GLN A 108 10.26 21.94 39.70
N GLN A 109 11.40 22.61 39.94
CA GLN A 109 11.65 23.98 39.44
C GLN A 109 10.55 24.99 39.80
N GLY A 110 10.02 24.94 41.02
CA GLY A 110 8.99 25.88 41.48
C GLY A 110 7.59 25.60 40.94
N ARG A 111 7.36 24.44 40.32
CA ARG A 111 6.04 24.03 39.78
C ARG A 111 5.56 22.77 40.49
N PRO A 112 4.24 22.68 40.79
CA PRO A 112 3.66 21.46 41.32
C PRO A 112 3.69 20.34 40.28
N VAL A 113 4.15 19.17 40.70
CA VAL A 113 4.27 17.97 39.85
C VAL A 113 3.76 16.76 40.64
N LEU A 114 3.04 15.85 39.98
CA LEU A 114 2.67 14.56 40.55
C LEU A 114 3.82 13.56 40.32
N SER A 115 4.34 12.98 41.40
CA SER A 115 5.46 12.04 41.35
C SER A 115 4.97 10.59 41.44
N TYR A 116 5.34 9.76 40.47
CA TYR A 116 5.10 8.32 40.47
C TYR A 116 6.41 7.54 40.56
N ARG A 117 6.35 6.34 41.13
CA ARG A 117 7.47 5.40 41.18
C ARG A 117 7.12 4.11 40.43
N ALA A 118 8.00 3.72 39.52
CA ALA A 118 7.91 2.46 38.81
C ALA A 118 8.28 1.28 39.72
N GLY A 119 7.56 0.17 39.56
CA GLY A 119 7.86 -1.12 40.16
C GLY A 119 8.47 -2.11 39.16
N PRO A 120 8.77 -3.35 39.60
CA PRO A 120 9.35 -4.41 38.75
C PRO A 120 8.48 -4.81 37.56
N TRP A 121 7.16 -4.57 37.62
CA TRP A 121 6.20 -4.87 36.56
C TRP A 121 5.84 -3.65 35.71
N THR A 122 6.39 -2.46 36.01
CA THR A 122 6.05 -1.26 35.24
C THR A 122 6.59 -1.36 33.82
N LEU A 123 5.74 -1.05 32.84
CA LEU A 123 6.08 -1.03 31.41
C LEU A 123 5.93 0.39 30.85
N VAL A 124 7.00 0.96 30.30
CA VAL A 124 6.98 2.27 29.62
C VAL A 124 7.01 2.05 28.11
N VAL A 125 6.01 2.53 27.38
CA VAL A 125 5.88 2.37 25.93
C VAL A 125 5.90 3.75 25.27
N VAL A 126 6.87 4.00 24.40
CA VAL A 126 7.03 5.28 23.67
C VAL A 126 6.25 5.22 22.36
N GLU A 127 5.46 6.22 21.98
CA GLU A 127 4.69 6.22 20.71
C GLU A 127 3.92 4.90 20.48
N PRO A 128 3.03 4.49 21.40
CA PRO A 128 2.36 3.18 21.33
C PRO A 128 1.54 2.96 20.05
N ASP A 129 1.12 4.05 19.40
CA ASP A 129 0.37 4.02 18.14
C ASP A 129 1.27 3.78 16.91
N THR A 130 2.59 3.67 17.07
CA THR A 130 3.49 3.28 15.99
C THR A 130 3.82 1.79 16.13
N LEU A 131 3.17 0.95 15.30
CA LEU A 131 3.34 -0.50 15.38
C LEU A 131 4.53 -0.99 14.55
N LEU A 132 5.59 -1.44 15.21
CA LEU A 132 6.73 -2.10 14.55
C LEU A 132 6.42 -3.59 14.33
N ASN A 133 6.91 -4.17 13.24
CA ASN A 133 6.85 -5.62 13.07
C ASN A 133 7.83 -6.28 14.04
N ILE A 134 7.50 -7.47 14.57
CA ILE A 134 8.44 -8.24 15.40
C ILE A 134 9.77 -8.48 14.66
N THR A 135 9.71 -8.72 13.36
CA THR A 135 10.90 -8.92 12.51
C THR A 135 11.82 -7.70 12.49
N ASP A 136 11.30 -6.49 12.70
CA ASP A 136 12.10 -5.26 12.77
C ASP A 136 13.03 -5.23 13.99
N LEU A 137 12.65 -5.95 15.05
CA LEU A 137 13.44 -6.04 16.28
C LEU A 137 14.69 -6.93 16.13
N LEU A 138 14.71 -7.85 15.16
CA LEU A 138 15.74 -8.88 15.02
C LEU A 138 17.14 -8.30 14.84
N TYR A 139 17.29 -7.33 13.94
CA TYR A 139 18.58 -6.76 13.58
C TYR A 139 19.06 -5.70 14.58
N ALA A 140 18.11 -5.11 15.30
CA ALA A 140 18.40 -4.09 16.28
C ALA A 140 19.19 -4.62 17.49
N GLU A 141 19.15 -5.92 17.76
CA GLU A 141 19.96 -6.56 18.80
C GLU A 141 21.47 -6.40 18.54
N TYR A 142 21.89 -6.58 17.29
CA TYR A 142 23.27 -6.36 16.89
C TYR A 142 23.58 -4.87 16.78
N CYS A 143 22.75 -4.11 16.08
CA CYS A 143 22.93 -2.66 15.98
C CYS A 143 21.57 -2.00 15.69
N PRO A 144 21.07 -1.11 16.58
CA PRO A 144 19.79 -0.42 16.36
C PRO A 144 19.72 0.36 15.03
N ARG A 145 20.87 0.81 14.50
CA ARG A 145 20.93 1.53 13.21
C ARG A 145 20.52 0.66 12.03
N GLN A 146 20.69 -0.67 12.13
CA GLN A 146 20.31 -1.60 11.06
C GLN A 146 18.81 -1.53 10.75
N TYR A 147 17.97 -1.15 11.72
CA TYR A 147 16.54 -0.96 11.49
C TYR A 147 16.25 0.07 10.39
N LEU A 148 16.78 1.30 10.52
CA LEU A 148 16.57 2.33 9.49
C LEU A 148 17.30 2.00 8.19
N LEU A 149 18.52 1.42 8.30
CA LEU A 149 19.28 1.02 7.11
C LEU A 149 18.53 -0.02 6.29
N GLN A 150 17.96 -1.06 6.88
CA GLN A 150 17.25 -2.10 6.13
C GLN A 150 15.93 -1.63 5.53
N ARG A 151 15.31 -0.57 6.06
CA ARG A 151 14.17 0.08 5.40
C ARG A 151 14.60 0.85 4.15
N LEU A 152 15.86 1.33 4.10
CA LEU A 152 16.44 2.05 2.96
C LEU A 152 17.11 1.13 1.94
N LEU A 153 17.79 0.09 2.42
CA LEU A 153 18.59 -0.82 1.63
C LEU A 153 17.70 -1.96 1.13
N PRO A 154 17.50 -2.11 -0.18
CA PRO A 154 16.72 -3.22 -0.72
C PRO A 154 17.44 -4.55 -0.42
N SER A 155 16.70 -5.54 0.07
CA SER A 155 17.19 -6.91 0.24
C SER A 155 16.68 -7.74 -0.93
N GLY A 156 17.57 -8.32 -1.73
CA GLY A 156 17.20 -9.18 -2.86
C GLY A 156 16.54 -10.48 -2.40
N ALA A 157 15.72 -11.08 -3.27
CA ALA A 157 15.31 -12.47 -3.07
C ALA A 157 16.56 -13.36 -3.24
N THR A 158 16.87 -14.16 -2.23
CA THR A 158 17.96 -15.14 -2.29
C THR A 158 17.40 -16.56 -2.37
N LEU A 159 18.20 -17.50 -2.86
CA LEU A 159 17.93 -18.93 -2.77
C LEU A 159 17.49 -19.34 -1.34
N GLU A 160 18.15 -18.80 -0.31
CA GLU A 160 17.82 -19.09 1.08
C GLU A 160 16.42 -18.59 1.48
N THR A 161 16.05 -17.38 1.05
CA THR A 161 14.70 -16.84 1.33
C THR A 161 13.62 -17.64 0.62
N LEU A 162 13.85 -18.01 -0.65
CA LEU A 162 12.89 -18.80 -1.43
C LEU A 162 12.73 -20.22 -0.85
N ARG A 163 13.84 -20.89 -0.52
CA ARG A 163 13.84 -22.17 0.20
C ARG A 163 13.06 -22.07 1.51
N GLY A 164 13.31 -21.01 2.29
CA GLY A 164 12.58 -20.68 3.50
C GLY A 164 11.07 -20.62 3.30
N THR A 165 10.63 -19.81 2.33
CA THR A 165 9.22 -19.65 1.98
C THR A 165 8.57 -20.98 1.60
N LEU A 166 9.20 -21.76 0.71
CA LEU A 166 8.65 -23.05 0.26
C LEU A 166 8.50 -24.05 1.41
N VAL A 167 9.50 -24.16 2.29
CA VAL A 167 9.43 -25.06 3.47
C VAL A 167 8.28 -24.63 4.39
N HIS A 168 8.15 -23.33 4.69
CA HIS A 168 7.06 -22.82 5.52
C HIS A 168 5.69 -23.09 4.88
N THR A 169 5.53 -22.82 3.59
CA THR A 169 4.27 -23.07 2.88
C THR A 169 3.87 -24.55 2.93
N CYS A 170 4.79 -25.47 2.60
CA CYS A 170 4.49 -26.89 2.60
C CYS A 170 4.11 -27.39 4.00
N PHE A 171 4.86 -26.99 5.03
CA PHE A 171 4.61 -27.42 6.40
C PHE A 171 3.28 -26.89 6.93
N LYS A 172 2.93 -25.62 6.64
CA LYS A 172 1.62 -25.06 7.00
C LYS A 172 0.47 -25.87 6.39
N GLU A 173 0.57 -26.23 5.12
CA GLU A 173 -0.46 -27.04 4.46
C GLU A 173 -0.58 -28.46 5.05
N LEU A 174 0.52 -29.08 5.48
CA LEU A 174 0.48 -30.35 6.22
C LEU A 174 -0.35 -30.22 7.51
N LEU A 175 -0.07 -29.19 8.31
CA LEU A 175 -0.76 -28.97 9.59
C LEU A 175 -2.25 -28.66 9.40
N LYS A 176 -2.60 -27.90 8.35
CA LYS A 176 -4.00 -27.64 7.98
C LYS A 176 -4.72 -28.90 7.54
N ALA A 177 -4.07 -29.75 6.74
CA ALA A 177 -4.66 -31.01 6.30
C ALA A 177 -4.94 -31.94 7.48
N PHE A 178 -4.04 -31.96 8.48
CA PHE A 178 -4.26 -32.71 9.72
C PHE A 178 -5.44 -32.19 10.54
N ASP A 179 -5.53 -30.87 10.76
CA ASP A 179 -6.64 -30.24 11.49
C ASP A 179 -8.00 -30.54 10.85
N ARG A 180 -8.03 -30.61 9.52
CA ARG A 180 -9.22 -30.94 8.73
C ARG A 180 -9.51 -32.45 8.64
N GLY A 181 -8.76 -33.31 9.33
CA GLY A 181 -8.93 -34.76 9.27
C GLY A 181 -8.71 -35.36 7.87
N LEU A 182 -7.95 -34.69 6.99
CA LEU A 182 -7.66 -35.15 5.63
C LEU A 182 -6.47 -36.12 5.56
N LEU A 183 -5.80 -36.37 6.69
CA LEU A 183 -4.73 -37.36 6.83
C LEU A 183 -5.28 -38.58 7.56
N ALA A 184 -5.13 -39.77 6.98
CA ALA A 184 -5.47 -41.02 7.64
C ALA A 184 -4.35 -41.41 8.62
N ALA A 185 -4.64 -42.38 9.50
CA ALA A 185 -3.72 -42.78 10.58
C ALA A 185 -2.46 -43.54 10.11
N GLU A 186 -2.26 -43.76 8.82
CA GLU A 186 -1.14 -44.56 8.28
C GLU A 186 0.19 -43.78 8.29
N GLU A 187 1.30 -44.49 8.47
CA GLU A 187 2.65 -43.91 8.43
C GLU A 187 3.05 -43.52 7.00
N GLY A 188 3.72 -42.38 6.84
CA GLY A 188 4.28 -41.92 5.56
C GLY A 188 3.37 -41.00 4.73
N GLN A 189 2.12 -40.81 5.14
CA GLN A 189 1.19 -39.90 4.45
C GLN A 189 1.61 -38.43 4.55
N ALA A 190 2.22 -38.01 5.66
CA ALA A 190 2.70 -36.64 5.82
C ALA A 190 3.75 -36.25 4.76
N LEU A 191 4.73 -37.12 4.50
CA LEU A 191 5.76 -36.88 3.50
C LEU A 191 5.18 -36.86 2.07
N ALA A 192 4.22 -37.75 1.77
CA ALA A 192 3.54 -37.78 0.48
C ALA A 192 2.80 -36.46 0.20
N LEU A 193 2.08 -35.93 1.21
CA LEU A 193 1.41 -34.64 1.11
C LEU A 193 2.41 -33.49 0.94
N LEU A 194 3.49 -33.46 1.73
CA LEU A 194 4.53 -32.43 1.61
C LEU A 194 5.15 -32.41 0.20
N ARG A 195 5.42 -33.57 -0.40
CA ARG A 195 5.91 -33.67 -1.79
C ARG A 195 4.91 -33.12 -2.79
N GLN A 196 3.62 -33.42 -2.62
CA GLN A 196 2.57 -32.87 -3.47
C GLN A 196 2.48 -31.35 -3.35
N GLN A 197 2.57 -30.81 -2.13
CA GLN A 197 2.54 -29.36 -1.90
C GLN A 197 3.80 -28.66 -2.43
N LEU A 198 4.97 -29.29 -2.30
CA LEU A 198 6.22 -28.75 -2.86
C LEU A 198 6.13 -28.59 -4.38
N ARG A 199 5.64 -29.62 -5.08
CA ARG A 199 5.41 -29.53 -6.54
C ARG A 199 4.51 -28.34 -6.88
N ARG A 200 3.37 -28.19 -6.20
CA ARG A 200 2.46 -27.04 -6.41
C ARG A 200 3.12 -25.70 -6.10
N ALA A 201 3.94 -25.63 -5.05
CA ALA A 201 4.61 -24.39 -4.63
C ALA A 201 5.73 -23.98 -5.60
N LEU A 202 6.52 -24.94 -6.10
CA LEU A 202 7.51 -24.70 -7.16
C LEU A 202 6.87 -24.15 -8.43
N GLU A 203 5.71 -24.69 -8.80
CA GLU A 203 4.96 -24.19 -9.97
C GLU A 203 4.43 -22.76 -9.80
N ARG A 204 4.10 -22.35 -8.57
CA ARG A 204 3.71 -20.97 -8.27
C ARG A 204 4.91 -20.01 -8.27
N SER A 205 6.10 -20.49 -7.90
CA SER A 205 7.34 -19.70 -7.84
C SER A 205 8.15 -19.70 -9.14
N ARG A 206 7.59 -20.16 -10.28
CA ARG A 206 8.29 -20.20 -11.59
C ARG A 206 8.97 -18.89 -11.99
N LEU A 207 8.30 -17.75 -11.81
CA LEU A 207 8.90 -16.45 -12.13
C LEU A 207 10.11 -16.14 -11.23
N GLU A 208 10.01 -16.43 -9.94
CA GLU A 208 11.09 -16.21 -8.98
C GLU A 208 12.29 -17.12 -9.32
N LEU A 209 12.03 -18.39 -9.65
CA LEU A 209 13.03 -19.33 -10.14
C LEU A 209 13.72 -18.84 -11.43
N ALA A 210 12.94 -18.33 -12.39
CA ALA A 210 13.48 -17.79 -13.64
C ALA A 210 14.29 -16.51 -13.43
N LEU A 211 13.87 -15.62 -12.55
CA LEU A 211 14.63 -14.41 -12.23
C LEU A 211 15.97 -14.77 -11.58
N LEU A 212 15.96 -15.71 -10.63
CA LEU A 212 17.15 -16.17 -9.90
C LEU A 212 18.04 -17.17 -10.65
N ASN A 213 17.62 -17.61 -11.85
CA ASN A 213 18.29 -18.67 -12.62
C ASN A 213 18.43 -20.01 -11.86
N ILE A 214 17.41 -20.39 -11.09
CA ILE A 214 17.42 -21.63 -10.31
C ILE A 214 16.53 -22.66 -11.01
N ALA A 215 17.08 -23.85 -11.29
CA ALA A 215 16.29 -24.95 -11.81
C ALA A 215 15.32 -25.50 -10.74
N PRO A 216 14.06 -25.81 -11.06
CA PRO A 216 13.11 -26.36 -10.09
C PRO A 216 13.64 -27.61 -9.38
N ALA A 217 14.32 -28.50 -10.12
CA ALA A 217 14.92 -29.71 -9.58
C ALA A 217 16.04 -29.44 -8.55
N GLN A 218 16.85 -28.38 -8.77
CA GLN A 218 17.88 -27.98 -7.80
C GLN A 218 17.23 -27.52 -6.49
N LEU A 219 16.20 -26.66 -6.58
CA LEU A 219 15.52 -26.18 -5.39
C LEU A 219 14.73 -27.29 -4.69
N GLU A 220 14.13 -28.21 -5.45
CA GLU A 220 13.49 -29.42 -4.89
C GLU A 220 14.50 -30.24 -4.07
N ALA A 221 15.69 -30.48 -4.60
CA ALA A 221 16.75 -31.22 -3.90
C ALA A 221 17.23 -30.51 -2.61
N GLU A 222 17.21 -29.16 -2.57
CA GLU A 222 17.53 -28.40 -1.37
C GLU A 222 16.39 -28.37 -0.34
N VAL A 223 15.13 -28.36 -0.79
CA VAL A 223 13.96 -28.26 0.08
C VAL A 223 13.59 -29.62 0.68
N MET A 224 13.76 -30.72 -0.08
CA MET A 224 13.31 -32.05 0.32
C MET A 224 13.85 -32.53 1.67
N PRO A 225 15.16 -32.38 2.00
CA PRO A 225 15.68 -32.83 3.30
C PRO A 225 15.00 -32.14 4.48
N HIS A 226 14.63 -30.86 4.33
CA HIS A 226 13.88 -30.13 5.35
C HIS A 226 12.47 -30.70 5.53
N LEU A 227 11.79 -31.04 4.42
CA LEU A 227 10.45 -31.61 4.46
C LEU A 227 10.45 -33.02 5.07
N GLU A 228 11.48 -33.82 4.80
CA GLU A 228 11.66 -35.14 5.41
C GLU A 228 11.83 -35.04 6.93
N SER A 229 12.69 -34.13 7.41
CA SER A 229 12.85 -33.87 8.84
C SER A 229 11.55 -33.40 9.50
N LEU A 230 10.79 -32.54 8.82
CA LEU A 230 9.50 -32.04 9.32
C LEU A 230 8.41 -33.12 9.33
N ALA A 231 8.37 -33.98 8.31
CA ALA A 231 7.46 -35.12 8.27
C ALA A 231 7.74 -36.09 9.43
N SER A 232 9.00 -36.48 9.61
CA SER A 232 9.43 -37.35 10.72
C SER A 232 9.04 -36.78 12.08
N TRP A 233 9.35 -35.49 12.31
CA TRP A 233 8.97 -34.80 13.54
C TRP A 233 7.44 -34.75 13.74
N PHE A 234 6.69 -34.45 12.68
CA PHE A 234 5.24 -34.38 12.74
C PHE A 234 4.64 -35.75 13.13
N GLU A 235 5.06 -36.84 12.48
CA GLU A 235 4.54 -38.19 12.78
C GLU A 235 4.84 -38.63 14.22
N GLN A 236 6.02 -38.27 14.76
CA GLN A 236 6.38 -38.56 16.15
C GLN A 236 5.55 -37.76 17.16
N GLN A 237 5.14 -36.54 16.80
CA GLN A 237 4.48 -35.60 17.71
C GLN A 237 2.97 -35.47 17.47
N ARG A 238 2.41 -36.05 16.41
CA ARG A 238 1.00 -35.89 16.03
C ARG A 238 0.02 -36.33 17.12
N THR A 239 0.43 -37.29 17.95
CA THR A 239 -0.36 -37.84 19.07
C THR A 239 -0.17 -37.10 20.39
N THR A 240 0.88 -36.29 20.53
CA THR A 240 1.28 -35.63 21.79
C THR A 240 1.10 -34.12 21.79
N LEU A 241 1.20 -33.47 20.62
CA LEU A 241 1.12 -32.01 20.47
C LEU A 241 -0.24 -31.53 19.94
N TRP A 242 -1.10 -32.42 19.46
CA TRP A 242 -2.38 -32.09 18.83
C TRP A 242 -3.54 -32.79 19.53
N ASP A 243 -4.68 -32.10 19.64
CA ASP A 243 -5.93 -32.72 20.07
C ASP A 243 -6.53 -33.54 18.89
N ALA A 244 -7.46 -34.46 19.17
CA ALA A 244 -8.03 -35.35 18.14
C ALA A 244 -8.70 -34.53 17.00
N PRO A 245 -8.46 -34.89 15.72
CA PRO A 245 -8.98 -34.13 14.58
C PRO A 245 -10.51 -34.21 14.51
N VAL A 246 -11.15 -33.16 13.97
CA VAL A 246 -12.61 -33.15 13.78
C VAL A 246 -12.94 -33.56 12.33
N PRO A 247 -13.70 -34.64 12.11
CA PRO A 247 -14.08 -35.08 10.77
C PRO A 247 -14.95 -34.05 10.05
N VAL A 248 -14.63 -33.77 8.77
CA VAL A 248 -15.38 -32.81 7.93
C VAL A 248 -16.78 -33.32 7.56
N GLU A 249 -17.03 -34.63 7.63
CA GLU A 249 -18.26 -35.26 7.13
C GLU A 249 -19.54 -34.99 7.97
N GLY A 250 -19.45 -34.27 9.09
CA GLY A 250 -20.59 -34.00 9.99
C GLY A 250 -21.30 -32.64 9.82
N VAL A 251 -20.87 -31.76 8.93
CA VAL A 251 -21.37 -30.36 8.84
C VAL A 251 -22.75 -30.25 8.17
N LEU A 252 -23.33 -31.36 7.70
CA LEU A 252 -24.59 -31.39 6.95
C LEU A 252 -25.63 -32.39 7.52
N SER A 253 -25.96 -32.31 8.81
CA SER A 253 -27.23 -32.90 9.29
C SER A 253 -27.83 -32.22 10.52
N SER A 254 -28.96 -31.54 10.27
CA SER A 254 -30.13 -31.30 11.13
C SER A 254 -29.98 -30.77 12.57
N SER A 255 -30.55 -29.57 12.73
CA SER A 255 -31.31 -29.03 13.89
C SER A 255 -30.58 -28.66 15.19
N GLY A 256 -30.56 -27.35 15.45
CA GLY A 256 -30.68 -26.76 16.79
C GLY A 256 -29.39 -26.66 17.61
N ALA A 257 -28.87 -25.43 17.75
CA ALA A 257 -27.70 -25.06 18.54
C ALA A 257 -26.40 -25.73 18.08
N THR A 258 -25.84 -25.19 17.00
CA THR A 258 -24.52 -25.55 16.51
C THR A 258 -23.41 -25.03 17.42
N GLU A 259 -22.94 -25.86 18.35
CA GLU A 259 -21.55 -25.78 18.81
C GLU A 259 -20.66 -26.19 17.61
N HIS A 260 -20.32 -25.22 16.77
CA HIS A 260 -19.41 -25.42 15.65
C HIS A 260 -18.03 -25.80 16.20
N SER A 261 -17.50 -26.93 15.73
CA SER A 261 -16.12 -27.35 15.96
C SER A 261 -15.17 -26.22 15.59
N GLU A 262 -14.57 -25.57 16.57
CA GLU A 262 -13.49 -24.61 16.36
C GLU A 262 -12.30 -25.35 15.74
N HIS A 263 -12.00 -25.12 14.46
CA HIS A 263 -10.73 -25.53 13.86
C HIS A 263 -9.59 -25.11 14.80
N LEU A 264 -8.73 -26.03 15.21
CA LEU A 264 -7.76 -25.79 16.28
C LEU A 264 -6.48 -25.15 15.75
N VAL A 265 -6.13 -25.36 14.48
CA VAL A 265 -4.91 -24.84 13.86
C VAL A 265 -5.17 -23.59 13.02
N ARG A 266 -4.34 -22.57 13.22
CA ARG A 266 -4.31 -21.32 12.45
C ARG A 266 -2.89 -21.11 11.93
N ALA A 267 -2.73 -21.03 10.62
CA ALA A 267 -1.49 -20.57 10.03
C ALA A 267 -1.55 -19.05 9.81
N GLU A 268 -0.38 -18.40 9.79
CA GLU A 268 -0.25 -17.00 9.38
C GLU A 268 -1.12 -16.01 10.17
N THR A 269 -1.32 -16.28 11.46
CA THR A 269 -2.19 -15.46 12.32
C THR A 269 -1.61 -14.06 12.45
N PHE A 270 -2.36 -13.06 11.97
CA PHE A 270 -1.98 -11.66 12.08
C PHE A 270 -2.43 -11.09 13.43
N LEU A 271 -1.50 -10.45 14.14
CA LEU A 271 -1.70 -9.95 15.49
C LEU A 271 -1.31 -8.47 15.57
N LEU A 272 -2.15 -7.68 16.24
CA LEU A 272 -1.96 -6.26 16.52
C LEU A 272 -1.97 -6.03 18.03
N ALA A 273 -1.01 -5.27 18.54
CA ALA A 273 -0.88 -4.94 19.96
C ALA A 273 -0.48 -3.47 20.17
N PRO A 274 -1.42 -2.52 20.01
CA PRO A 274 -1.17 -1.10 20.26
C PRO A 274 -0.85 -0.79 21.73
N GLU A 275 -1.12 -1.72 22.65
CA GLU A 275 -0.69 -1.61 24.04
C GLU A 275 0.84 -1.53 24.18
N ILE A 276 1.58 -2.25 23.34
CA ILE A 276 3.06 -2.27 23.33
C ILE A 276 3.67 -1.80 22.00
N GLY A 277 2.82 -1.32 21.10
CA GLY A 277 3.22 -0.79 19.80
C GLY A 277 3.92 -1.80 18.90
N LEU A 278 3.40 -3.03 18.84
CA LEU A 278 3.92 -4.11 18.02
C LEU A 278 2.83 -4.74 17.15
N LYS A 279 3.24 -5.30 16.02
CA LYS A 279 2.44 -6.16 15.15
C LYS A 279 3.27 -7.32 14.64
N GLY A 280 2.62 -8.36 14.15
CA GLY A 280 3.33 -9.48 13.54
C GLY A 280 2.42 -10.55 12.99
N ARG A 281 2.97 -11.37 12.11
CA ARG A 281 2.32 -12.57 11.58
C ARG A 281 3.03 -13.79 12.17
N LEU A 282 2.29 -14.57 12.93
CA LEU A 282 2.77 -15.81 13.55
C LEU A 282 2.63 -16.97 12.55
N ASP A 283 3.63 -17.84 12.46
CA ASP A 283 3.60 -18.96 11.51
C ASP A 283 2.45 -19.92 11.79
N VAL A 284 2.36 -20.44 13.02
CA VAL A 284 1.30 -21.36 13.44
C VAL A 284 0.87 -21.06 14.88
N LEU A 285 -0.44 -20.97 15.09
CA LEU A 285 -1.10 -20.92 16.39
C LEU A 285 -2.10 -22.07 16.46
N TRP A 286 -2.12 -22.81 17.55
CA TRP A 286 -3.19 -23.78 17.78
C TRP A 286 -3.60 -23.89 19.24
N GLN A 287 -4.67 -24.63 19.51
CA GLN A 287 -5.13 -24.91 20.87
C GLN A 287 -4.94 -26.40 21.18
N GLN A 288 -4.45 -26.68 22.39
CA GLN A 288 -4.27 -28.03 22.94
C GLN A 288 -4.72 -28.06 24.40
N GLY A 289 -5.69 -28.88 24.76
CA GLY A 289 -6.13 -29.06 26.16
C GLY A 289 -6.51 -27.75 26.87
N GLY A 290 -7.12 -26.81 26.14
CA GLY A 290 -7.52 -25.49 26.65
C GLY A 290 -6.38 -24.46 26.78
N ARG A 291 -5.14 -24.78 26.35
CA ARG A 291 -4.02 -23.84 26.25
C ARG A 291 -3.66 -23.57 24.79
N ARG A 292 -3.29 -22.34 24.47
CA ARG A 292 -2.76 -22.02 23.14
C ARG A 292 -1.29 -22.42 23.04
N ARG A 293 -0.86 -22.83 21.85
CA ARG A 293 0.52 -23.07 21.49
C ARG A 293 0.86 -22.28 20.25
N LEU A 294 2.07 -21.73 20.23
CA LEU A 294 2.61 -21.04 19.07
C LEU A 294 3.87 -21.76 18.60
N LEU A 295 4.06 -21.82 17.29
CA LEU A 295 5.22 -22.41 16.65
C LEU A 295 5.81 -21.41 15.66
N GLU A 296 7.11 -21.21 15.77
CA GLU A 296 7.94 -20.49 14.81
C GLU A 296 8.85 -21.50 14.11
N LEU A 297 8.85 -21.51 12.78
CA LEU A 297 9.68 -22.40 11.98
C LEU A 297 10.94 -21.67 11.48
N LYS A 298 12.07 -22.39 11.42
CA LYS A 298 13.32 -21.92 10.81
C LYS A 298 13.95 -23.03 9.97
N THR A 299 14.38 -22.68 8.77
CA THR A 299 15.03 -23.63 7.84
C THR A 299 16.50 -23.89 8.13
N GLY A 300 17.15 -23.07 8.96
CA GLY A 300 18.53 -23.32 9.42
C GLY A 300 18.62 -24.37 10.54
N GLY A 301 19.83 -24.60 11.05
CA GLY A 301 20.07 -25.38 12.27
C GLY A 301 20.35 -24.51 13.50
N ALA A 302 20.13 -25.07 14.70
CA ALA A 302 20.56 -24.45 15.95
C ALA A 302 22.10 -24.41 16.04
N SER A 303 22.63 -23.53 16.90
CA SER A 303 24.07 -23.46 17.17
C SER A 303 24.36 -24.15 18.50
N GLY A 304 24.48 -25.48 18.47
CA GLY A 304 24.67 -26.30 19.66
C GLY A 304 23.35 -26.63 20.39
N PRO A 305 23.36 -26.83 21.73
CA PRO A 305 22.20 -27.31 22.49
C PRO A 305 21.14 -26.23 22.75
N LEU A 306 21.37 -25.00 22.29
CA LEU A 306 20.48 -23.86 22.52
C LEU A 306 20.07 -23.22 21.19
N PRO A 307 18.83 -22.70 21.11
CA PRO A 307 18.38 -21.98 19.93
C PRO A 307 19.14 -20.66 19.76
N ARG A 308 19.33 -20.25 18.50
CA ARG A 308 20.00 -18.98 18.17
C ARG A 308 19.29 -17.81 18.84
N ARG A 309 20.08 -16.86 19.36
CA ARG A 309 19.58 -15.75 20.18
C ARG A 309 18.54 -14.88 19.46
N ASN A 310 18.82 -14.49 18.21
CA ASN A 310 17.90 -13.71 17.37
C ASN A 310 16.56 -14.44 17.11
N HIS A 311 16.58 -15.77 16.92
CA HIS A 311 15.35 -16.53 16.73
C HIS A 311 14.52 -16.62 18.02
N ARG A 312 15.17 -16.78 19.19
CA ARG A 312 14.48 -16.72 20.49
C ARG A 312 13.78 -15.38 20.70
N TRP A 313 14.42 -14.29 20.30
CA TRP A 313 13.84 -12.95 20.37
C TRP A 313 12.56 -12.80 19.56
N GLN A 314 12.51 -13.36 18.36
CA GLN A 314 11.30 -13.35 17.54
C GLN A 314 10.13 -14.02 18.29
N VAL A 315 10.41 -15.18 18.88
CA VAL A 315 9.44 -15.95 19.67
C VAL A 315 8.98 -15.18 20.91
N HIS A 316 9.91 -14.51 21.62
CA HIS A 316 9.55 -13.62 22.73
C HIS A 316 8.64 -12.46 22.26
N GLY A 317 8.88 -11.91 21.07
CA GLY A 317 8.01 -10.89 20.46
C GLY A 317 6.60 -11.40 20.21
N TYR A 318 6.44 -12.59 19.61
CA TYR A 318 5.12 -13.18 19.38
C TYR A 318 4.40 -13.50 20.68
N HIS A 319 5.14 -14.00 21.68
CA HIS A 319 4.59 -14.24 22.99
C HIS A 319 4.14 -12.94 23.66
N ALA A 320 4.90 -11.86 23.53
CA ALA A 320 4.52 -10.53 24.00
C ALA A 320 3.20 -10.05 23.35
N LEU A 321 3.04 -10.23 22.03
CA LEU A 321 1.78 -9.90 21.35
C LEU A 321 0.60 -10.64 21.96
N LEU A 322 0.72 -11.95 22.21
CA LEU A 322 -0.36 -12.76 22.80
C LEU A 322 -0.63 -12.37 24.26
N THR A 323 0.41 -12.09 25.03
CA THR A 323 0.30 -11.74 26.46
C THR A 323 -0.48 -10.45 26.70
N VAL A 324 -0.40 -9.46 25.80
CA VAL A 324 -1.06 -8.16 26.01
C VAL A 324 -2.49 -8.10 25.47
N ARG A 325 -2.97 -9.13 24.77
CA ARG A 325 -4.36 -9.17 24.32
C ARG A 325 -5.32 -9.28 25.51
N ARG A 326 -6.50 -8.68 25.37
CA ARG A 326 -7.45 -8.50 26.48
C ARG A 326 -8.14 -9.79 26.93
N GLN A 327 -8.02 -10.87 26.15
CA GLN A 327 -8.57 -12.17 26.50
C GLN A 327 -7.61 -12.97 27.40
N ALA A 328 -8.00 -13.18 28.67
CA ALA A 328 -7.21 -13.91 29.66
C ALA A 328 -6.76 -15.33 29.23
N ARG A 329 -7.54 -16.00 28.36
CA ARG A 329 -7.18 -17.33 27.79
C ARG A 329 -5.95 -17.29 26.89
N THR A 330 -5.62 -16.14 26.30
CA THR A 330 -4.50 -15.98 25.37
C THR A 330 -3.15 -15.69 26.05
N GLN A 331 -3.18 -15.38 27.36
CA GLN A 331 -2.00 -14.91 28.09
C GLN A 331 -0.99 -16.02 28.45
N LYS A 332 -1.38 -17.30 28.36
CA LYS A 332 -0.56 -18.46 28.73
C LYS A 332 -0.36 -19.40 27.54
N ALA A 333 0.38 -18.93 26.54
CA ALA A 333 0.77 -19.76 25.40
C ALA A 333 2.07 -20.53 25.71
N LEU A 334 2.23 -21.73 25.15
CA LEU A 334 3.53 -22.40 25.09
C LEU A 334 4.16 -22.15 23.73
N ALA A 335 5.41 -21.69 23.72
CA ALA A 335 6.13 -21.35 22.51
C ALA A 335 7.15 -22.42 22.13
N THR A 336 7.09 -22.85 20.87
CA THR A 336 8.03 -23.82 20.29
C THR A 336 8.78 -23.18 19.13
N LEU A 337 10.11 -23.27 19.14
CA LEU A 337 10.94 -22.91 18.00
C LEU A 337 11.42 -24.20 17.33
N LEU A 338 11.06 -24.38 16.06
CA LEU A 338 11.34 -25.59 15.29
C LEU A 338 12.38 -25.30 14.21
N TYR A 339 13.43 -26.11 14.16
CA TYR A 339 14.47 -26.04 13.12
C TYR A 339 14.39 -27.27 12.21
N SER A 340 14.26 -27.05 10.90
CA SER A 340 14.26 -28.13 9.91
C SER A 340 15.63 -28.39 9.27
N GLY A 341 16.68 -27.64 9.66
CA GLY A 341 18.00 -27.70 9.01
C GLY A 341 18.84 -28.94 9.28
N THR A 342 18.44 -29.79 10.22
CA THR A 342 19.14 -31.04 10.54
C THR A 342 18.47 -32.19 9.78
N PRO A 343 19.18 -32.90 8.87
CA PRO A 343 18.60 -33.98 8.09
C PRO A 343 18.07 -35.13 8.97
N GLY A 344 16.87 -35.61 8.66
CA GLY A 344 16.21 -36.72 9.36
C GLY A 344 15.61 -36.39 10.73
N GLU A 345 15.99 -35.27 11.36
CA GLU A 345 15.54 -34.92 12.71
C GLU A 345 15.36 -33.41 12.88
N ALA A 346 14.11 -32.92 12.91
CA ALA A 346 13.85 -31.52 13.22
C ALA A 346 14.03 -31.23 14.72
N GLN A 347 14.72 -30.14 15.06
CA GLN A 347 15.02 -29.78 16.45
C GLN A 347 13.97 -28.82 17.01
N ALA A 348 13.27 -29.22 18.06
CA ALA A 348 12.26 -28.41 18.74
C ALA A 348 12.74 -27.89 20.10
N PHE A 349 12.58 -26.59 20.35
CA PHE A 349 12.94 -25.95 21.61
C PHE A 349 11.74 -25.23 22.23
N GLY A 350 11.43 -25.55 23.48
CA GLY A 350 10.49 -24.78 24.28
C GLY A 350 11.10 -23.44 24.71
N ILE A 351 10.42 -22.34 24.42
CA ILE A 351 10.91 -20.99 24.76
C ILE A 351 10.12 -20.46 25.96
N PRO A 352 10.75 -20.32 27.14
CA PRO A 352 10.07 -19.75 28.31
C PRO A 352 9.80 -18.26 28.11
N PHE A 353 8.77 -17.74 28.76
CA PHE A 353 8.42 -16.33 28.72
C PHE A 353 8.01 -15.82 30.10
N SER A 354 8.57 -14.69 30.50
CA SER A 354 8.23 -13.98 31.73
C SER A 354 8.13 -12.48 31.48
N ILE A 355 7.80 -11.71 32.53
CA ILE A 355 7.80 -10.24 32.47
C ILE A 355 9.15 -9.65 32.02
N ARG A 356 10.27 -10.32 32.32
CA ARG A 356 11.60 -9.84 31.91
C ARG A 356 11.76 -9.85 30.41
N GLU A 357 11.35 -10.92 29.74
CA GLU A 357 11.37 -11.02 28.27
C GLU A 357 10.42 -9.97 27.65
N LEU A 358 9.23 -9.74 28.22
CA LEU A 358 8.32 -8.69 27.77
C LEU A 358 8.95 -7.30 27.86
N GLN A 359 9.57 -6.96 28.99
CA GLN A 359 10.25 -5.68 29.19
C GLN A 359 11.44 -5.51 28.25
N GLN A 360 12.21 -6.57 28.02
CA GLN A 360 13.33 -6.57 27.09
C GLN A 360 12.88 -6.32 25.64
N VAL A 361 11.81 -6.97 25.20
CA VAL A 361 11.19 -6.73 23.87
C VAL A 361 10.75 -5.28 23.75
N ASN A 362 10.06 -4.77 24.78
CA ASN A 362 9.56 -3.40 24.79
C ASN A 362 10.68 -2.34 24.83
N GLU A 363 11.74 -2.54 25.61
CA GLU A 363 12.88 -1.61 25.67
C GLU A 363 13.56 -1.51 24.30
N GLN A 364 13.80 -2.65 23.64
CA GLN A 364 14.38 -2.67 22.31
C GLN A 364 13.46 -1.99 21.29
N ARG A 365 12.16 -2.25 21.37
CA ARG A 365 11.14 -1.61 20.54
C ARG A 365 11.10 -0.09 20.76
N ASN A 366 11.20 0.39 21.99
CA ASN A 366 11.22 1.84 22.29
C ASN A 366 12.40 2.55 21.63
N LEU A 367 13.59 1.95 21.66
CA LEU A 367 14.77 2.54 21.02
C LEU A 367 14.59 2.66 19.50
N LEU A 368 14.02 1.64 18.88
CA LEU A 368 13.72 1.66 17.45
C LEU A 368 12.64 2.67 17.10
N VAL A 369 11.57 2.74 17.90
CA VAL A 369 10.47 3.64 17.62
C VAL A 369 10.90 5.10 17.74
N ILE A 370 11.81 5.44 18.67
CA ILE A 370 12.39 6.79 18.74
C ILE A 370 13.07 7.11 17.41
N SER A 371 13.93 6.20 16.91
CA SER A 371 14.62 6.39 15.64
C SER A 371 13.67 6.44 14.44
N HIS A 372 12.62 5.62 14.47
CA HIS A 372 11.57 5.58 13.45
C HIS A 372 10.81 6.89 13.38
N VAL A 373 10.43 7.46 14.53
CA VAL A 373 9.61 8.67 14.61
C VAL A 373 10.44 9.93 14.33
N THR A 374 11.70 9.97 14.76
CA THR A 374 12.59 11.12 14.48
C THR A 374 13.24 11.06 13.11
N GLY A 375 13.30 9.88 12.48
CA GLY A 375 14.01 9.67 11.21
C GLY A 375 15.54 9.62 11.36
N GLU A 376 16.04 9.57 12.59
CA GLU A 376 17.45 9.61 12.94
C GLU A 376 17.86 8.34 13.71
N PRO A 377 18.99 7.70 13.36
CA PRO A 377 19.44 6.47 14.03
C PRO A 377 20.03 6.76 15.41
N CYS A 378 20.10 5.73 16.27
CA CYS A 378 20.90 5.80 17.50
C CYS A 378 22.40 5.98 17.18
N ALA A 379 23.15 6.43 18.19
CA ALA A 379 24.61 6.49 18.12
C ALA A 379 25.22 5.11 17.72
N PRO A 380 26.33 5.08 16.96
CA PRO A 380 26.99 3.84 16.60
C PRO A 380 27.40 3.01 17.83
N PRO A 381 27.34 1.67 17.77
CA PRO A 381 27.65 0.81 18.92
C PRO A 381 29.16 0.71 19.26
N GLY A 382 30.01 1.55 18.65
CA GLY A 382 31.46 1.58 18.84
C GLY A 382 32.26 0.76 17.82
N PRO A 383 33.59 0.98 17.73
CA PRO A 383 34.43 0.50 16.63
C PRO A 383 34.56 -1.02 16.57
N ALA A 384 34.66 -1.70 17.71
CA ALA A 384 34.77 -3.16 17.76
C ALA A 384 33.54 -3.88 17.15
N ARG A 385 32.36 -3.28 17.27
CA ARG A 385 31.12 -3.82 16.70
C ARG A 385 30.94 -3.36 15.27
N CYS A 386 31.23 -2.09 14.97
CA CYS A 386 31.12 -1.54 13.60
C CYS A 386 32.07 -2.25 12.63
N ALA A 387 33.30 -2.57 13.03
CA ALA A 387 34.28 -3.27 12.20
C ALA A 387 33.85 -4.68 11.76
N LYS A 388 32.88 -5.29 12.45
CA LYS A 388 32.32 -6.62 12.12
C LYS A 388 30.93 -6.54 11.47
N CYS A 389 30.45 -5.32 11.19
CA CYS A 389 29.12 -5.11 10.65
C CYS A 389 29.15 -5.33 9.14
N ALA A 390 28.31 -6.23 8.64
CA ALA A 390 28.16 -6.47 7.20
C ALA A 390 27.65 -5.25 6.41
N LEU A 391 27.02 -4.28 7.09
CA LEU A 391 26.48 -3.05 6.49
C LEU A 391 27.36 -1.82 6.76
N LEU A 392 28.67 -2.00 7.04
CA LEU A 392 29.54 -0.90 7.45
C LEU A 392 29.63 0.19 6.37
N GLU A 393 29.87 -0.20 5.11
CA GLU A 393 30.07 0.76 4.02
C GLU A 393 28.76 1.47 3.64
N GLU A 394 27.63 0.75 3.62
CA GLU A 394 26.31 1.33 3.44
C GLU A 394 25.95 2.26 4.59
N CYS A 395 26.26 1.89 5.84
CA CYS A 395 26.06 2.74 7.00
C CYS A 395 26.87 4.04 6.89
N ARG A 396 28.13 3.98 6.43
CA ARG A 396 28.97 5.16 6.20
C ARG A 396 28.38 6.05 5.11
N LEU A 397 27.95 5.46 3.99
CA LEU A 397 27.35 6.21 2.88
C LEU A 397 26.04 6.89 3.30
N VAL A 398 25.12 6.17 3.95
CA VAL A 398 23.87 6.75 4.43
C VAL A 398 24.13 7.81 5.50
N SER A 399 25.11 7.59 6.40
CA SER A 399 25.53 8.62 7.36
C SER A 399 25.99 9.89 6.65
N TRP A 400 26.78 9.79 5.59
CA TRP A 400 27.19 10.94 4.80
C TRP A 400 26.00 11.61 4.08
N LEU A 401 25.14 10.83 3.42
CA LEU A 401 23.97 11.31 2.69
C LEU A 401 22.98 12.07 3.58
N LEU A 402 22.72 11.56 4.78
CA LEU A 402 21.73 12.09 5.70
C LEU A 402 22.31 12.91 6.86
N ALA A 403 23.63 13.11 6.87
CA ALA A 403 24.37 13.75 7.95
C ALA A 403 24.14 13.09 9.32
N TRP A 404 24.06 11.76 9.36
CA TRP A 404 24.07 11.02 10.62
C TRP A 404 25.49 10.91 11.16
N GLU A 405 25.61 10.70 12.48
CA GLU A 405 26.89 10.35 13.09
C GLU A 405 27.52 9.14 12.37
N PRO A 406 28.77 9.25 11.88
CA PRO A 406 29.44 8.17 11.18
C PRO A 406 29.85 7.04 12.13
N PRO A 407 29.90 5.77 11.68
CA PRO A 407 30.40 4.68 12.51
C PRO A 407 31.90 4.87 12.80
N ALA A 408 32.28 4.80 14.08
CA ALA A 408 33.69 4.87 14.48
C ALA A 408 34.46 3.67 13.91
N LEU A 409 35.59 3.92 13.24
CA LEU A 409 36.52 2.90 12.78
C LEU A 409 37.60 2.68 13.85
N ALA A 410 38.11 1.46 13.97
CA ALA A 410 39.27 1.21 14.82
C ALA A 410 40.48 1.90 14.16
N SER A 411 41.09 2.86 14.86
CA SER A 411 42.38 3.39 14.45
C SER A 411 43.40 2.25 14.55
N GLU A 412 43.91 1.76 13.42
CA GLU A 412 45.13 0.96 13.46
C GLU A 412 46.27 1.85 13.97
N GLY A 413 46.94 1.40 15.04
CA GLY A 413 48.23 1.85 15.59
C GLY A 413 48.72 3.27 15.31
N GLU A 414 48.86 4.05 16.40
CA GLU A 414 49.77 5.19 16.56
C GLU A 414 49.67 6.35 15.55
N ALA A 415 49.13 7.47 16.06
CA ALA A 415 49.58 8.83 15.79
C ALA A 415 50.12 9.12 14.37
N SER A 416 49.25 9.13 13.37
CA SER A 416 49.44 10.02 12.22
C SER A 416 48.09 10.50 11.69
N ALA A 417 47.92 11.82 11.79
CA ALA A 417 46.81 12.64 11.30
C ALA A 417 45.40 12.23 11.74
N ALA A 418 44.61 13.22 12.17
CA ALA A 418 43.16 13.14 12.09
C ALA A 418 42.82 12.71 10.66
N SER A 419 42.51 11.43 10.44
CA SER A 419 41.93 10.96 9.20
C SER A 419 40.66 11.79 9.04
N ASP A 420 40.65 12.65 8.02
CA ASP A 420 39.64 13.67 7.81
C ASP A 420 38.24 13.03 7.90
N GLU A 421 37.58 13.13 9.07
CA GLU A 421 36.24 12.56 9.29
C GLU A 421 35.20 13.21 8.34
N SER A 422 35.59 14.29 7.65
CA SER A 422 34.83 14.97 6.61
C SER A 422 34.98 14.35 5.21
N ALA A 423 35.95 13.46 4.98
CA ALA A 423 36.16 12.85 3.68
C ALA A 423 35.00 11.89 3.31
N PRO A 424 34.46 11.98 2.08
CA PRO A 424 33.38 11.11 1.64
C PRO A 424 33.84 9.63 1.65
N PRO A 425 32.95 8.69 2.03
CA PRO A 425 33.29 7.27 1.99
C PRO A 425 33.61 6.81 0.55
N PRO A 426 34.33 5.68 0.37
CA PRO A 426 34.71 5.19 -0.96
C PRO A 426 33.53 5.09 -1.94
N LEU A 427 32.38 4.61 -1.49
CA LEU A 427 31.14 4.52 -2.28
C LEU A 427 30.54 5.88 -2.66
N ALA A 428 30.94 6.97 -2.00
CA ALA A 428 30.51 8.32 -2.35
C ALA A 428 31.42 9.01 -3.39
N SER A 429 32.55 8.40 -3.76
CA SER A 429 33.51 9.00 -4.72
C SER A 429 32.90 9.30 -6.10
N SER A 430 31.87 8.55 -6.52
CA SER A 430 31.13 8.75 -7.77
C SER A 430 29.84 9.56 -7.61
N LEU A 431 29.59 10.10 -6.42
CA LEU A 431 28.39 10.88 -6.09
C LEU A 431 28.74 12.36 -5.95
N THR A 432 27.79 13.20 -6.33
CA THR A 432 27.86 14.65 -6.30
C THR A 432 27.10 15.20 -5.09
N GLU A 433 27.31 16.49 -4.77
CA GLU A 433 26.51 17.15 -3.73
C GLU A 433 25.02 17.23 -4.11
N TYR A 434 24.69 17.21 -5.41
CA TYR A 434 23.31 17.12 -5.87
C TYR A 434 22.68 15.76 -5.55
N ASP A 435 23.43 14.66 -5.65
CA ASP A 435 22.94 13.34 -5.24
C ASP A 435 22.60 13.33 -3.76
N ARG A 436 23.51 13.88 -2.95
CA ARG A 436 23.33 14.03 -1.51
C ARG A 436 22.10 14.87 -1.18
N ALA A 437 21.97 16.05 -1.78
CA ALA A 437 20.85 16.95 -1.56
C ALA A 437 19.51 16.33 -2.01
N PHE A 438 19.49 15.69 -3.18
CA PHE A 438 18.30 15.02 -3.71
C PHE A 438 17.86 13.85 -2.82
N PHE A 439 18.80 12.99 -2.42
CA PHE A 439 18.53 11.86 -1.53
C PHE A 439 17.98 12.34 -0.18
N ALA A 440 18.67 13.31 0.45
CA ALA A 440 18.26 13.84 1.75
C ALA A 440 16.91 14.57 1.70
N HIS A 441 16.63 15.29 0.63
CA HIS A 441 15.36 15.99 0.44
C HIS A 441 14.20 14.98 0.38
N TYR A 442 14.23 14.04 -0.57
CA TYR A 442 13.13 13.09 -0.72
C TYR A 442 13.05 12.06 0.42
N TYR A 443 14.17 11.72 1.08
CA TYR A 443 14.14 10.90 2.30
C TYR A 443 13.28 11.54 3.39
N ARG A 444 13.49 12.83 3.68
CA ARG A 444 12.72 13.56 4.71
C ARG A 444 11.24 13.69 4.33
N LEU A 445 10.95 13.95 3.06
CA LEU A 445 9.57 14.05 2.58
C LEU A 445 8.83 12.72 2.69
N LEU A 446 9.47 11.62 2.24
CA LEU A 446 8.89 10.29 2.35
C LEU A 446 8.73 9.90 3.82
N HIS A 447 9.70 10.21 4.68
CA HIS A 447 9.58 9.94 6.12
C HIS A 447 8.35 10.64 6.73
N SER A 448 8.12 11.92 6.44
CA SER A 448 6.91 12.64 6.85
C SER A 448 5.61 12.03 6.29
N GLU A 449 5.62 11.60 5.02
CA GLU A 449 4.49 10.90 4.40
C GLU A 449 4.17 9.56 5.07
N GLY A 450 5.19 8.75 5.36
CA GLY A 450 5.04 7.49 6.08
C GLY A 450 4.45 7.70 7.48
N ARG A 451 4.89 8.75 8.19
CA ARG A 451 4.33 9.12 9.50
C ARG A 451 2.86 9.52 9.42
N ALA A 452 2.45 10.26 8.38
CA ALA A 452 1.05 10.60 8.17
C ALA A 452 0.18 9.36 7.91
N SER A 453 0.67 8.42 7.10
CA SER A 453 -0.01 7.14 6.85
C SER A 453 -0.16 6.28 8.11
N GLU A 454 0.87 6.19 8.95
CA GLU A 454 0.81 5.49 10.23
C GLU A 454 -0.20 6.10 11.20
N GLN A 455 -0.30 7.43 11.24
CA GLN A 455 -1.29 8.13 12.06
C GLN A 455 -2.73 7.88 11.57
N GLU A 456 -2.95 7.79 10.26
CA GLU A 456 -4.23 7.38 9.70
C GLU A 456 -4.55 5.92 10.08
N GLN A 457 -3.58 5.02 9.95
CA GLN A 457 -3.75 3.62 10.36
C GLN A 457 -4.04 3.47 11.85
N ALA A 458 -3.45 4.32 12.70
CA ALA A 458 -3.69 4.30 14.14
C ALA A 458 -5.14 4.60 14.53
N LEU A 459 -5.94 5.17 13.64
CA LEU A 459 -7.37 5.33 13.87
C LEU A 459 -8.04 3.97 14.15
N LEU A 460 -7.57 2.89 13.52
CA LEU A 460 -8.08 1.53 13.65
C LEU A 460 -8.24 1.05 15.11
N TRP A 461 -7.40 1.54 16.02
CA TRP A 461 -7.48 1.20 17.46
C TRP A 461 -7.72 2.39 18.38
N ARG A 462 -7.75 3.61 17.84
CA ARG A 462 -8.02 4.82 18.62
C ARG A 462 -9.48 5.25 18.56
N ALA A 463 -10.17 4.89 17.50
CA ALA A 463 -11.56 5.23 17.28
C ALA A 463 -12.47 3.99 17.37
N PRO A 464 -13.73 4.15 17.78
CA PRO A 464 -14.70 3.05 17.76
C PRO A 464 -15.04 2.67 16.32
N VAL A 465 -15.38 1.39 16.08
CA VAL A 465 -15.76 0.86 14.74
C VAL A 465 -16.85 1.70 14.06
N ALA A 466 -17.82 2.23 14.82
CA ALA A 466 -18.86 3.10 14.27
C ALA A 466 -18.29 4.35 13.59
N GLU A 467 -17.21 4.91 14.12
CA GLU A 467 -16.52 6.04 13.52
C GLU A 467 -15.77 5.62 12.25
N HIS A 468 -15.17 4.42 12.20
CA HIS A 468 -14.55 3.91 10.97
C HIS A 468 -15.57 3.72 9.85
N VAL A 469 -16.73 3.13 10.17
CA VAL A 469 -17.85 2.99 9.22
C VAL A 469 -18.32 4.37 8.75
N ALA A 470 -18.45 5.35 9.65
CA ALA A 470 -18.83 6.71 9.29
C ALA A 470 -17.79 7.43 8.41
N ARG A 471 -16.50 7.17 8.63
CA ARG A 471 -15.38 7.62 7.80
C ARG A 471 -15.22 6.80 6.50
N GLY A 472 -16.00 5.73 6.34
CA GLY A 472 -15.94 4.82 5.21
C GLY A 472 -14.73 3.88 5.21
N MET A 473 -14.00 3.72 6.31
CA MET A 473 -12.84 2.82 6.37
C MET A 473 -13.23 1.35 6.62
N ALA A 474 -14.47 1.10 7.01
CA ALA A 474 -14.94 -0.21 7.43
C ALA A 474 -16.34 -0.56 6.89
N ILE A 475 -16.65 -1.86 6.83
CA ILE A 475 -17.98 -2.42 6.60
C ILE A 475 -18.31 -3.34 7.78
N ALA A 476 -19.30 -2.96 8.58
CA ALA A 476 -19.76 -3.75 9.73
C ALA A 476 -21.06 -4.51 9.40
N GLY A 477 -21.39 -5.51 10.22
CA GLY A 477 -22.65 -6.24 10.14
C GLY A 477 -22.71 -7.21 8.97
N LEU A 478 -21.58 -7.87 8.68
CA LEU A 478 -21.49 -8.88 7.63
C LEU A 478 -22.35 -10.10 7.98
N MET A 479 -23.12 -10.59 7.01
CA MET A 479 -23.90 -11.81 7.11
C MET A 479 -23.50 -12.74 5.97
N PRO A 480 -22.96 -13.94 6.23
CA PRO A 480 -22.63 -14.91 5.18
C PRO A 480 -23.85 -15.20 4.29
N LEU A 481 -23.68 -15.11 2.97
CA LEU A 481 -24.72 -15.47 2.00
C LEU A 481 -24.68 -16.94 1.62
N GLU A 482 -23.46 -17.50 1.59
CA GLU A 482 -23.15 -18.86 1.17
C GLU A 482 -22.05 -19.41 2.09
N PRO A 483 -21.92 -20.74 2.20
CA PRO A 483 -20.76 -21.35 2.86
C PRO A 483 -19.44 -20.89 2.21
N PRO A 484 -18.36 -20.70 2.99
CA PRO A 484 -17.04 -20.37 2.47
C PRO A 484 -16.60 -21.37 1.39
N GLN A 485 -16.18 -20.87 0.23
CA GLN A 485 -15.76 -21.71 -0.89
C GLN A 485 -14.23 -21.82 -0.92
N PRO A 486 -13.65 -23.02 -0.77
CA PRO A 486 -12.23 -23.20 -0.96
C PRO A 486 -11.87 -23.09 -2.45
N THR A 487 -10.80 -22.37 -2.74
CA THR A 487 -10.19 -22.34 -4.06
C THR A 487 -9.42 -23.65 -4.31
N ALA A 488 -9.12 -23.95 -5.58
CA ALA A 488 -8.22 -25.07 -5.94
C ALA A 488 -6.82 -24.98 -5.28
N GLN A 489 -6.49 -23.83 -4.70
CA GLN A 489 -5.19 -23.51 -4.14
C GLN A 489 -5.13 -23.59 -2.61
N GLY A 490 -6.24 -23.90 -1.93
CA GLY A 490 -6.33 -24.01 -0.46
C GLY A 490 -6.74 -22.71 0.27
N GLU A 491 -6.94 -21.63 -0.50
CA GLU A 491 -7.40 -20.31 -0.07
C GLU A 491 -8.94 -20.26 -0.07
N TRP A 492 -9.54 -19.17 0.39
CA TRP A 492 -10.99 -19.06 0.58
C TRP A 492 -11.59 -17.86 -0.14
N VAL A 493 -12.77 -18.06 -0.72
CA VAL A 493 -13.66 -17.00 -1.19
C VAL A 493 -14.91 -17.00 -0.34
N GLN A 494 -15.26 -15.83 0.20
CA GLN A 494 -16.42 -15.66 1.06
C GLN A 494 -17.27 -14.49 0.58
N ARG A 495 -18.59 -14.69 0.58
CA ARG A 495 -19.57 -13.70 0.14
C ARG A 495 -20.49 -13.31 1.28
N PHE A 496 -20.63 -12.01 1.49
CA PHE A 496 -21.40 -11.45 2.59
C PHE A 496 -22.48 -10.51 2.08
N ARG A 497 -23.65 -10.54 2.72
CA ARG A 497 -24.62 -9.46 2.73
C ARG A 497 -24.20 -8.41 3.75
N CYS A 498 -24.29 -7.14 3.39
CA CYS A 498 -23.87 -6.02 4.23
C CYS A 498 -24.63 -4.73 3.87
N GLU A 499 -24.56 -3.70 4.71
CA GLU A 499 -24.89 -2.33 4.29
C GLU A 499 -23.61 -1.54 4.02
N ASN A 500 -23.15 -1.55 2.78
CA ASN A 500 -21.90 -0.92 2.43
C ASN A 500 -22.07 0.60 2.19
N ARG A 501 -21.39 1.40 3.02
CA ARG A 501 -21.23 2.86 2.86
C ARG A 501 -19.75 3.27 2.76
N SER A 502 -18.87 2.28 2.61
CA SER A 502 -17.43 2.43 2.75
C SER A 502 -16.75 3.01 1.51
N GLU A 503 -15.49 3.38 1.72
CA GLU A 503 -14.46 3.75 0.77
C GLU A 503 -13.65 2.54 0.26
N LEU A 504 -14.09 1.33 0.52
CA LEU A 504 -13.39 0.15 0.05
C LEU A 504 -13.70 -0.17 -1.42
N ARG A 505 -12.79 -0.90 -2.06
CA ARG A 505 -12.76 -1.15 -3.50
C ARG A 505 -12.39 -2.60 -3.79
N SER A 506 -12.83 -3.12 -4.93
CA SER A 506 -12.22 -4.32 -5.49
C SER A 506 -10.71 -4.09 -5.67
N GLY A 507 -9.91 -5.05 -5.23
CA GLY A 507 -8.46 -4.99 -5.15
C GLY A 507 -7.90 -4.41 -3.84
N ASP A 508 -8.71 -3.78 -2.98
CA ASP A 508 -8.21 -3.25 -1.70
C ASP A 508 -7.85 -4.40 -0.75
N GLU A 509 -6.71 -4.25 -0.08
CA GLU A 509 -6.32 -5.08 1.04
C GLU A 509 -7.15 -4.73 2.28
N ILE A 510 -7.62 -5.78 2.96
CA ILE A 510 -8.51 -5.65 4.11
C ILE A 510 -8.08 -6.55 5.26
N LEU A 511 -8.55 -6.20 6.45
CA LEU A 511 -8.66 -7.11 7.58
C LEU A 511 -10.10 -7.62 7.63
N LEU A 512 -10.29 -8.92 7.49
CA LEU A 512 -11.55 -9.60 7.75
C LEU A 512 -11.53 -10.08 9.21
N CYS A 513 -12.46 -9.56 10.02
CA CYS A 513 -12.42 -9.67 11.47
C CYS A 513 -13.69 -10.34 12.02
N ASP A 514 -13.51 -11.22 13.01
CA ASP A 514 -14.57 -11.66 13.91
C ASP A 514 -14.56 -10.74 15.14
N GLY A 515 -15.40 -9.69 15.11
CA GLY A 515 -15.47 -8.68 16.15
C GLY A 515 -14.41 -7.58 15.97
N HIS A 516 -13.86 -7.09 17.07
CA HIS A 516 -12.90 -5.97 17.05
C HIS A 516 -11.49 -6.47 16.64
N PRO A 517 -10.75 -5.75 15.76
CA PRO A 517 -9.44 -6.20 15.26
C PRO A 517 -8.37 -6.49 16.35
N LEU A 518 -8.50 -5.87 17.52
CA LEU A 518 -7.54 -6.05 18.63
C LEU A 518 -7.80 -7.30 19.47
N ASP A 519 -9.04 -7.75 19.56
CA ASP A 519 -9.47 -8.79 20.50
C ASP A 519 -9.99 -10.04 19.77
N GLY A 520 -10.49 -9.87 18.56
CA GLY A 520 -11.06 -10.90 17.70
C GLY A 520 -10.04 -11.64 16.83
N GLU A 521 -10.54 -12.63 16.08
CA GLU A 521 -9.77 -13.25 15.00
C GLU A 521 -9.68 -12.29 13.81
N VAL A 522 -8.51 -12.25 13.17
CA VAL A 522 -8.24 -11.37 12.04
C VAL A 522 -7.47 -12.14 10.97
N VAL A 523 -7.96 -12.07 9.74
CA VAL A 523 -7.29 -12.57 8.55
C VAL A 523 -7.13 -11.44 7.55
N THR A 524 -5.94 -11.30 6.96
CA THR A 524 -5.73 -10.36 5.85
C THR A 524 -6.38 -10.91 4.59
N GLY A 525 -7.04 -10.07 3.80
CA GLY A 525 -7.67 -10.49 2.56
C GLY A 525 -7.67 -9.40 1.51
N THR A 526 -8.30 -9.71 0.37
CA THR A 526 -8.50 -8.77 -0.73
C THR A 526 -9.96 -8.80 -1.15
N ILE A 527 -10.54 -7.63 -1.40
CA ILE A 527 -11.89 -7.55 -1.95
C ILE A 527 -11.85 -7.96 -3.42
N LEU A 528 -12.64 -8.96 -3.80
CA LEU A 528 -12.82 -9.36 -5.20
C LEU A 528 -13.92 -8.52 -5.85
N GLU A 529 -15.07 -8.42 -5.19
CA GLU A 529 -16.23 -7.67 -5.67
C GLU A 529 -16.87 -6.90 -4.52
N ILE A 530 -17.40 -5.72 -4.80
CA ILE A 530 -18.02 -4.88 -3.77
C ILE A 530 -19.19 -4.09 -4.33
N GLY A 531 -20.36 -4.32 -3.75
CA GLY A 531 -21.62 -3.64 -4.04
C GLY A 531 -22.14 -2.85 -2.85
N ALA A 532 -23.33 -2.26 -3.00
CA ALA A 532 -23.99 -1.54 -1.91
C ALA A 532 -24.57 -2.48 -0.83
N ARG A 533 -24.91 -3.72 -1.21
CA ARG A 533 -25.56 -4.71 -0.33
C ARG A 533 -24.77 -5.99 -0.13
N GLU A 534 -23.72 -6.19 -0.91
CA GLU A 534 -22.95 -7.43 -0.93
C GLU A 534 -21.47 -7.13 -1.13
N VAL A 535 -20.62 -7.97 -0.58
CA VAL A 535 -19.17 -7.93 -0.76
C VAL A 535 -18.63 -9.35 -0.84
N THR A 536 -17.73 -9.57 -1.80
CA THR A 536 -17.03 -10.83 -2.01
C THR A 536 -15.55 -10.61 -1.73
N VAL A 537 -14.98 -11.40 -0.83
CA VAL A 537 -13.59 -11.27 -0.41
C VAL A 537 -12.85 -12.58 -0.59
N TRP A 538 -11.57 -12.46 -0.88
CA TRP A 538 -10.61 -13.55 -0.89
C TRP A 538 -9.74 -13.48 0.36
N THR A 539 -9.50 -14.61 1.01
CA THR A 539 -8.62 -14.74 2.18
C THR A 539 -7.73 -15.98 2.07
N PRO A 540 -6.46 -15.91 2.49
CA PRO A 540 -5.58 -17.09 2.49
C PRO A 540 -6.02 -18.13 3.53
N GLU A 541 -6.63 -17.68 4.64
CA GLU A 541 -7.17 -18.53 5.70
C GLU A 541 -8.68 -18.35 5.83
N LEU A 542 -9.34 -19.37 6.39
CA LEU A 542 -10.74 -19.27 6.76
C LEU A 542 -10.87 -18.55 8.09
N ILE A 543 -11.80 -17.60 8.13
CA ILE A 543 -12.35 -17.07 9.38
C ILE A 543 -13.82 -17.49 9.43
N THR A 544 -14.22 -18.13 10.53
CA THR A 544 -15.51 -18.83 10.63
C THR A 544 -16.69 -17.88 10.76
N ASN A 545 -16.56 -16.82 11.57
CA ASN A 545 -17.66 -15.89 11.87
C ASN A 545 -17.29 -14.42 11.66
N PRO A 546 -16.89 -14.02 10.45
CA PRO A 546 -16.51 -12.63 10.20
C PRO A 546 -17.71 -11.69 10.32
N THR A 547 -17.54 -10.61 11.07
CA THR A 547 -18.58 -9.60 11.32
C THR A 547 -18.19 -8.20 10.83
N LEU A 548 -16.91 -7.99 10.50
CA LEU A 548 -16.34 -6.69 10.17
C LEU A 548 -15.25 -6.83 9.08
N ILE A 549 -15.27 -5.91 8.12
CA ILE A 549 -14.16 -5.65 7.20
C ILE A 549 -13.58 -4.28 7.55
N GLU A 550 -12.27 -4.21 7.77
CA GLU A 550 -11.50 -2.98 7.99
C GLU A 550 -10.49 -2.78 6.86
N ARG A 551 -10.24 -1.53 6.49
CA ARG A 551 -9.17 -1.20 5.53
C ARG A 551 -7.81 -1.59 6.10
N HIS A 552 -7.02 -2.36 5.34
CA HIS A 552 -5.65 -2.67 5.71
C HIS A 552 -4.68 -1.92 4.80
N ALA A 553 -3.96 -0.95 5.35
CA ALA A 553 -2.85 -0.30 4.66
C ALA A 553 -1.54 -0.99 5.04
N THR A 554 -0.78 -1.45 4.05
CA THR A 554 0.59 -1.97 4.20
C THR A 554 1.60 -0.88 3.87
N ASP A 555 2.77 -0.90 4.54
CA ASP A 555 3.85 0.05 4.28
C ASP A 555 4.77 -0.38 3.13
N VAL A 556 4.46 -1.48 2.44
CA VAL A 556 5.30 -2.07 1.38
C VAL A 556 5.55 -1.09 0.24
N VAL A 557 4.51 -0.41 -0.26
CA VAL A 557 4.66 0.57 -1.35
C VAL A 557 5.52 1.75 -0.89
N HIS A 558 5.32 2.20 0.35
CA HIS A 558 6.09 3.29 0.94
C HIS A 558 7.57 2.92 1.10
N VAL A 559 7.88 1.75 1.68
CA VAL A 559 9.24 1.25 1.85
C VAL A 559 9.93 1.05 0.49
N ARG A 560 9.26 0.48 -0.50
CA ARG A 560 9.82 0.34 -1.86
C ARG A 560 10.11 1.68 -2.51
N THR A 561 9.24 2.67 -2.30
CA THR A 561 9.44 4.04 -2.79
C THR A 561 10.65 4.71 -2.11
N LEU A 562 10.86 4.45 -0.81
CA LEU A 562 12.04 4.88 -0.08
C LEU A 562 13.31 4.22 -0.63
N GLN A 563 13.29 2.91 -0.85
CA GLN A 563 14.40 2.14 -1.44
C GLN A 563 14.74 2.56 -2.88
N ASN A 564 13.79 3.14 -3.62
CA ASN A 564 14.09 3.69 -4.95
C ASN A 564 15.11 4.82 -4.87
N LEU A 565 15.20 5.57 -3.77
CA LEU A 565 16.24 6.58 -3.59
C LEU A 565 17.63 5.94 -3.58
N TRP A 566 17.80 4.82 -2.86
CA TRP A 566 19.05 4.09 -2.82
C TRP A 566 19.40 3.51 -4.19
N ARG A 567 18.46 2.82 -4.83
CA ARG A 567 18.62 2.24 -6.17
C ARG A 567 18.98 3.30 -7.21
N TRP A 568 18.46 4.52 -7.05
CA TRP A 568 18.74 5.61 -7.97
C TRP A 568 20.20 6.08 -7.92
N LEU A 569 20.87 5.99 -6.77
CA LEU A 569 22.30 6.32 -6.65
C LEU A 569 23.20 5.40 -7.50
N GLN A 570 22.72 4.19 -7.81
CA GLN A 570 23.43 3.20 -8.62
C GLN A 570 23.23 3.40 -10.13
N VAL A 571 22.36 4.34 -10.54
CA VAL A 571 22.09 4.63 -11.95
C VAL A 571 23.22 5.48 -12.55
N GLU A 572 23.45 5.32 -13.86
CA GLU A 572 24.42 6.10 -14.63
C GLU A 572 24.28 7.62 -14.34
N PRO A 573 25.40 8.34 -14.08
CA PRO A 573 25.38 9.77 -13.73
C PRO A 573 24.56 10.64 -14.70
N ARG A 574 24.61 10.31 -16.00
CA ARG A 574 23.84 10.99 -17.04
C ARG A 574 22.34 11.03 -16.74
N LEU A 575 21.75 9.91 -16.34
CA LEU A 575 20.31 9.83 -16.04
C LEU A 575 19.96 10.61 -14.75
N ARG A 576 20.85 10.56 -13.75
CA ARG A 576 20.71 11.34 -12.53
C ARG A 576 20.71 12.85 -12.83
N GLU A 577 21.68 13.32 -13.61
CA GLU A 577 21.76 14.73 -14.06
C GLU A 577 20.52 15.20 -14.83
N LEU A 578 19.95 14.34 -15.70
CA LEU A 578 18.71 14.64 -16.43
C LEU A 578 17.53 14.82 -15.48
N VAL A 579 17.35 13.91 -14.51
CA VAL A 579 16.27 14.01 -13.50
C VAL A 579 16.47 15.21 -12.58
N TYR A 580 17.72 15.52 -12.21
CA TYR A 580 18.06 16.70 -11.43
C TYR A 580 17.94 18.00 -12.24
N GLY A 581 17.73 17.90 -13.55
CA GLY A 581 17.63 19.01 -14.51
C GLY A 581 18.92 19.82 -14.63
N GLN A 582 20.07 19.19 -14.40
CA GLN A 582 21.38 19.76 -14.67
C GLN A 582 21.75 19.62 -16.15
N ARG A 583 21.07 18.74 -16.87
CA ARG A 583 21.33 18.43 -18.27
C ARG A 583 20.06 18.55 -19.11
N ARG A 584 20.17 19.21 -20.27
CA ARG A 584 19.12 19.26 -21.30
C ARG A 584 19.09 17.94 -22.09
N PRO A 585 17.90 17.39 -22.46
CA PRO A 585 17.82 16.24 -23.33
C PRO A 585 18.22 16.59 -24.76
N ARG A 586 18.76 15.60 -25.48
CA ARG A 586 19.20 15.71 -26.87
C ARG A 586 18.27 14.93 -27.80
N PHE A 587 18.20 15.41 -29.05
CA PHE A 587 17.45 14.81 -30.15
C PHE A 587 18.36 14.65 -31.38
N SER A 588 18.24 13.54 -32.11
CA SER A 588 18.83 13.36 -33.42
C SER A 588 18.05 14.15 -34.48
N ARG A 589 18.62 14.28 -35.68
CA ARG A 589 17.99 14.97 -36.82
C ARG A 589 17.51 14.00 -37.91
N GLU A 590 17.31 12.74 -37.54
CA GLU A 590 16.86 11.72 -38.49
C GLU A 590 15.42 11.99 -38.92
N PRO A 591 15.12 11.95 -40.23
CA PRO A 591 13.77 12.17 -40.72
C PRO A 591 12.87 11.00 -40.33
N VAL A 592 11.66 11.32 -39.86
CA VAL A 592 10.65 10.32 -39.49
C VAL A 592 9.44 10.47 -40.41
N ALA A 593 9.04 9.36 -41.06
CA ALA A 593 7.87 9.35 -41.92
C ALA A 593 6.58 9.54 -41.08
N PRO A 594 5.74 10.54 -41.40
CA PRO A 594 4.50 10.79 -40.67
C PRO A 594 3.45 9.72 -40.98
N ARG A 595 2.52 9.54 -40.04
CA ARG A 595 1.31 8.74 -40.20
C ARG A 595 0.18 9.65 -40.73
N ALA A 596 -0.49 9.25 -41.81
CA ALA A 596 -1.41 10.12 -42.54
C ALA A 596 -2.70 10.47 -41.77
N ASP A 597 -3.17 9.58 -40.90
CA ASP A 597 -4.34 9.76 -40.04
C ASP A 597 -4.04 10.57 -38.76
N PHE A 598 -2.77 10.84 -38.47
CA PHE A 598 -2.35 11.64 -37.32
C PHE A 598 -2.30 13.13 -37.68
N ASN A 599 -2.68 13.97 -36.73
CA ASN A 599 -2.50 15.42 -36.88
C ASN A 599 -1.02 15.81 -36.72
N ARG A 600 -0.72 17.11 -36.88
CA ARG A 600 0.65 17.63 -36.85
C ARG A 600 1.34 17.37 -35.52
N GLU A 601 0.68 17.65 -34.41
CA GLU A 601 1.25 17.52 -33.06
C GLU A 601 1.44 16.05 -32.63
N GLN A 602 0.55 15.15 -33.05
CA GLN A 602 0.70 13.71 -32.84
C GLN A 602 1.88 13.15 -33.64
N ASN A 603 2.01 13.55 -34.91
CA ASN A 603 3.18 13.17 -35.73
C ASN A 603 4.49 13.75 -35.17
N LEU A 604 4.46 14.98 -34.66
CA LEU A 604 5.62 15.58 -33.98
C LEU A 604 6.00 14.80 -32.71
N ALA A 605 5.03 14.32 -31.93
CA ALA A 605 5.31 13.49 -30.75
C ALA A 605 5.99 12.17 -31.13
N VAL A 606 5.51 11.49 -32.18
CA VAL A 606 6.12 10.26 -32.71
C VAL A 606 7.53 10.54 -33.25
N GLU A 607 7.69 11.61 -34.03
CA GLU A 607 8.99 12.05 -34.56
C GLU A 607 9.99 12.29 -33.42
N ARG A 608 9.60 13.09 -32.42
CA ARG A 608 10.46 13.42 -31.28
C ARG A 608 10.81 12.20 -30.43
N ALA A 609 9.89 11.25 -30.29
CA ALA A 609 10.15 10.01 -29.55
C ALA A 609 11.21 9.14 -30.24
N LEU A 610 11.20 9.13 -31.57
CA LEU A 610 12.17 8.40 -32.40
C LEU A 610 13.51 9.14 -32.55
N GLN A 611 13.52 10.47 -32.39
CA GLN A 611 14.75 11.28 -32.41
C GLN A 611 15.42 11.39 -31.02
N MET A 612 14.67 11.20 -29.94
CA MET A 612 15.13 11.35 -28.56
C MET A 612 16.36 10.49 -28.23
N GLN A 613 17.38 11.08 -27.62
CA GLN A 613 18.55 10.34 -27.10
C GLN A 613 18.55 10.22 -25.56
N ASP A 614 17.78 11.08 -24.88
CA ASP A 614 17.80 11.22 -23.42
C ASP A 614 16.38 11.11 -22.82
N TYR A 615 15.51 12.13 -22.99
CA TYR A 615 14.09 12.02 -22.63
C TYR A 615 13.17 12.88 -23.50
N LEU A 616 11.87 12.55 -23.47
CA LEU A 616 10.78 13.31 -24.08
C LEU A 616 9.60 13.43 -23.10
N LEU A 617 8.97 14.59 -23.07
CA LEU A 617 7.69 14.81 -22.39
C LEU A 617 6.60 14.92 -23.45
N ILE A 618 5.47 14.25 -23.23
CA ILE A 618 4.27 14.41 -24.05
C ILE A 618 3.16 14.94 -23.14
N HIS A 619 2.81 16.22 -23.31
CA HIS A 619 1.68 16.82 -22.63
C HIS A 619 0.41 16.48 -23.40
N GLY A 620 -0.40 15.58 -22.85
CA GLY A 620 -1.64 15.13 -23.48
C GLY A 620 -2.87 15.48 -22.64
N PRO A 621 -3.47 16.66 -22.89
CA PRO A 621 -4.79 17.02 -22.38
C PRO A 621 -5.88 15.97 -22.70
N PRO A 622 -7.05 16.03 -22.05
CA PRO A 622 -8.16 15.09 -22.25
C PRO A 622 -8.61 14.98 -23.70
N GLY A 623 -8.74 13.75 -24.20
CA GLY A 623 -9.27 13.46 -25.54
C GLY A 623 -8.29 13.68 -26.69
N THR A 624 -7.03 14.00 -26.44
CA THR A 624 -6.03 14.30 -27.50
C THR A 624 -5.46 13.08 -28.23
N GLY A 625 -5.88 11.87 -27.84
CA GLY A 625 -5.42 10.63 -28.47
C GLY A 625 -4.09 10.10 -27.94
N LYS A 626 -3.71 10.44 -26.69
CA LYS A 626 -2.48 9.95 -26.01
C LYS A 626 -2.19 8.46 -26.27
N THR A 627 -3.16 7.59 -26.00
CA THR A 627 -2.98 6.14 -26.12
C THR A 627 -2.68 5.70 -27.56
N ALA A 628 -3.23 6.38 -28.58
CA ALA A 628 -2.92 6.10 -29.98
C ALA A 628 -1.49 6.54 -30.34
N VAL A 629 -1.05 7.70 -29.84
CA VAL A 629 0.34 8.17 -29.99
C VAL A 629 1.32 7.22 -29.31
N ILE A 630 1.01 6.78 -28.08
CA ILE A 630 1.81 5.79 -27.34
C ILE A 630 1.95 4.50 -28.13
N ALA A 631 0.85 3.95 -28.64
CA ALA A 631 0.87 2.70 -29.40
C ALA A 631 1.73 2.81 -30.68
N GLU A 632 1.63 3.91 -31.41
CA GLU A 632 2.48 4.17 -32.58
C GLU A 632 3.96 4.30 -32.19
N ILE A 633 4.28 5.05 -31.12
CA ILE A 633 5.65 5.16 -30.61
C ILE A 633 6.23 3.79 -30.28
N VAL A 634 5.50 2.98 -29.50
CA VAL A 634 5.94 1.63 -29.10
C VAL A 634 6.22 0.78 -30.34
N LYS A 635 5.28 0.71 -31.28
CA LYS A 635 5.42 -0.05 -32.53
C LYS A 635 6.66 0.37 -33.32
N ARG A 636 6.89 1.67 -33.49
CA ARG A 636 8.04 2.20 -34.24
C ARG A 636 9.38 1.98 -33.54
N LEU A 637 9.41 2.04 -32.21
CA LEU A 637 10.60 1.70 -31.43
C LEU A 637 10.93 0.21 -31.56
N CYS A 638 9.93 -0.67 -31.42
CA CYS A 638 10.13 -2.11 -31.57
C CYS A 638 10.56 -2.50 -33.01
N GLN A 639 10.04 -1.81 -34.04
CA GLN A 639 10.50 -1.97 -35.42
C GLN A 639 11.98 -1.60 -35.64
N ARG A 640 12.55 -0.74 -34.79
CA ARG A 640 13.98 -0.42 -34.76
C ARG A 640 14.80 -1.42 -33.92
N GLY A 641 14.18 -2.47 -33.40
CA GLY A 641 14.79 -3.44 -32.50
C GLY A 641 14.95 -2.95 -31.06
N GLU A 642 14.30 -1.84 -30.69
CA GLU A 642 14.38 -1.32 -29.33
C GLU A 642 13.39 -1.99 -28.38
N ARG A 643 13.84 -2.27 -27.15
CA ARG A 643 12.99 -2.82 -26.10
C ARG A 643 12.35 -1.72 -25.26
N VAL A 644 11.05 -1.84 -25.02
CA VAL A 644 10.23 -0.85 -24.33
C VAL A 644 9.70 -1.39 -23.00
N LEU A 645 9.99 -0.68 -21.92
CA LEU A 645 9.26 -0.80 -20.66
C LEU A 645 8.03 0.10 -20.76
N LEU A 646 6.84 -0.49 -20.70
CA LEU A 646 5.58 0.26 -20.72
C LEU A 646 4.98 0.29 -19.30
N ALA A 647 4.74 1.48 -18.76
CA ALA A 647 4.19 1.57 -17.41
C ALA A 647 3.17 2.70 -17.24
N ALA A 648 2.35 2.57 -16.21
CA ALA A 648 1.46 3.63 -15.74
C ALA A 648 1.22 3.48 -14.23
N PHE A 649 0.55 4.47 -13.63
CA PHE A 649 0.21 4.43 -12.20
C PHE A 649 -0.81 3.33 -11.85
N THR A 650 -1.80 3.07 -12.72
CA THR A 650 -2.90 2.13 -12.45
C THR A 650 -2.92 0.96 -13.44
N ASN A 651 -3.44 -0.20 -13.01
CA ASN A 651 -3.63 -1.34 -13.91
C ASN A 651 -4.49 -0.98 -15.13
N GLN A 652 -5.58 -0.22 -14.93
CA GLN A 652 -6.46 0.21 -16.01
C GLN A 652 -5.73 1.03 -17.07
N ALA A 653 -4.84 1.94 -16.69
CA ALA A 653 -4.06 2.73 -17.65
C ALA A 653 -3.10 1.85 -18.46
N VAL A 654 -2.42 0.89 -17.81
CA VAL A 654 -1.57 -0.09 -18.49
C VAL A 654 -2.38 -0.91 -19.48
N ASP A 655 -3.50 -1.48 -19.05
CA ASP A 655 -4.31 -2.37 -19.86
C ASP A 655 -4.96 -1.61 -21.04
N ASN A 656 -5.34 -0.35 -20.86
CA ASN A 656 -5.83 0.50 -21.95
C ASN A 656 -4.76 0.72 -23.04
N MET A 657 -3.49 0.89 -22.67
CA MET A 657 -2.40 0.99 -23.65
C MET A 657 -2.18 -0.33 -24.39
N LEU A 658 -2.26 -1.46 -23.69
CA LEU A 658 -2.11 -2.79 -24.27
C LEU A 658 -3.26 -3.15 -25.21
N LEU A 659 -4.51 -2.93 -24.81
CA LEU A 659 -5.68 -3.10 -25.68
C LEU A 659 -5.61 -2.21 -26.92
N ARG A 660 -4.97 -1.04 -26.83
CA ARG A 660 -4.71 -0.20 -28.00
C ARG A 660 -3.65 -0.79 -28.91
N LEU A 661 -2.58 -1.38 -28.37
CA LEU A 661 -1.57 -2.11 -29.15
C LEU A 661 -2.18 -3.30 -29.88
N GLU A 662 -3.03 -4.08 -29.20
CA GLU A 662 -3.83 -5.17 -29.79
C GLU A 662 -4.62 -4.69 -31.01
N THR A 663 -5.35 -3.58 -30.84
CA THR A 663 -6.17 -2.98 -31.92
C THR A 663 -5.31 -2.51 -33.11
N GLU A 664 -4.06 -2.14 -32.88
CA GLU A 664 -3.11 -1.69 -33.92
C GLU A 664 -2.25 -2.85 -34.48
N GLY A 665 -2.59 -4.10 -34.10
CA GLY A 665 -1.96 -5.33 -34.59
C GLY A 665 -0.59 -5.64 -33.99
N PHE A 666 -0.35 -5.23 -32.75
CA PHE A 666 0.89 -5.53 -32.01
C PHE A 666 0.59 -6.45 -30.82
N HIS A 667 1.09 -7.69 -30.88
CA HIS A 667 0.81 -8.74 -29.91
C HIS A 667 2.07 -9.20 -29.13
N ASP A 668 3.24 -8.73 -29.51
CA ASP A 668 4.52 -9.17 -28.94
C ASP A 668 4.85 -8.43 -27.63
N TYR A 669 4.05 -8.66 -26.59
CA TYR A 669 4.28 -8.06 -25.27
C TYR A 669 3.98 -9.01 -24.12
N LEU A 670 4.59 -8.70 -22.97
CA LEU A 670 4.34 -9.35 -21.69
C LEU A 670 3.66 -8.39 -20.72
N ARG A 671 2.57 -8.84 -20.08
CA ARG A 671 1.93 -8.16 -18.95
C ARG A 671 2.35 -8.80 -17.64
N LEU A 672 3.08 -8.05 -16.79
CA LEU A 672 3.39 -8.48 -15.42
C LEU A 672 2.27 -8.06 -14.48
N GLY A 673 1.62 -8.98 -13.78
CA GLY A 673 0.56 -8.68 -12.84
C GLY A 673 -0.23 -9.92 -12.44
N HIS A 674 -1.32 -9.73 -11.70
CA HIS A 674 -2.22 -10.81 -11.34
C HIS A 674 -3.45 -10.77 -12.23
N GLU A 675 -3.94 -11.94 -12.67
CA GLU A 675 -5.16 -12.10 -13.49
C GLU A 675 -6.38 -11.35 -12.96
N ARG A 676 -6.56 -11.34 -11.63
CA ARG A 676 -7.64 -10.62 -10.92
C ARG A 676 -7.64 -9.11 -11.16
N SER A 677 -6.53 -8.54 -11.61
CA SER A 677 -6.32 -7.09 -11.75
C SER A 677 -6.11 -6.65 -13.20
N VAL A 678 -6.20 -7.58 -14.16
CA VAL A 678 -5.91 -7.34 -15.57
C VAL A 678 -7.17 -7.55 -16.41
N ALA A 679 -7.39 -6.66 -17.39
CA ALA A 679 -8.51 -6.75 -18.31
C ALA A 679 -8.50 -8.07 -19.12
N GLU A 680 -9.68 -8.65 -19.35
CA GLU A 680 -9.88 -9.95 -20.02
C GLU A 680 -9.10 -10.08 -21.34
N GLY A 681 -9.16 -9.07 -22.22
CA GLY A 681 -8.45 -9.07 -23.50
C GLY A 681 -6.92 -8.93 -23.43
N VAL A 682 -6.34 -8.88 -22.24
CA VAL A 682 -4.88 -8.80 -21.99
C VAL A 682 -4.39 -10.01 -21.18
N GLN A 683 -5.30 -10.84 -20.65
CA GLN A 683 -4.95 -11.93 -19.75
C GLN A 683 -4.06 -13.00 -20.40
N ASP A 684 -4.18 -13.23 -21.71
CA ASP A 684 -3.35 -14.19 -22.45
C ASP A 684 -1.87 -13.78 -22.50
N HIS A 685 -1.59 -12.49 -22.33
CA HIS A 685 -0.22 -11.94 -22.26
C HIS A 685 0.35 -11.92 -20.84
N LEU A 686 -0.36 -12.50 -19.87
CA LEU A 686 0.21 -12.73 -18.54
C LEU A 686 1.30 -13.79 -18.62
N LEU A 687 2.35 -13.61 -17.81
CA LEU A 687 3.48 -14.53 -17.75
C LEU A 687 3.06 -16.01 -17.60
N LYS A 688 2.04 -16.28 -16.79
CA LYS A 688 1.53 -17.64 -16.53
C LYS A 688 0.82 -18.28 -17.73
N HIS A 689 0.44 -17.48 -18.73
CA HIS A 689 -0.26 -17.90 -19.94
C HIS A 689 0.63 -17.90 -21.18
N LEU A 690 1.86 -17.39 -21.07
CA LEU A 690 2.89 -17.67 -22.06
C LEU A 690 3.13 -19.18 -22.07
N ALA A 691 2.50 -19.89 -23.00
CA ALA A 691 2.86 -21.23 -23.44
C ALA A 691 4.00 -21.10 -24.48
N PRO A 692 4.79 -22.14 -24.76
CA PRO A 692 5.84 -22.06 -25.76
C PRO A 692 5.23 -21.64 -27.11
N LEU A 693 5.88 -20.69 -27.77
CA LEU A 693 5.62 -20.27 -29.15
C LEU A 693 5.99 -21.39 -30.14
N SER A 694 5.45 -22.60 -29.94
CA SER A 694 5.65 -23.77 -30.79
C SER A 694 4.29 -24.30 -31.26
N SER A 695 4.17 -24.44 -32.58
CA SER A 695 2.94 -24.67 -33.33
C SER A 695 2.55 -26.14 -33.45
N GLU A 696 2.32 -26.87 -32.35
CA GLU A 696 1.68 -28.19 -32.40
C GLU A 696 0.70 -28.42 -31.22
N PRO A 697 -0.55 -28.87 -31.47
CA PRO A 697 -1.52 -29.14 -30.42
C PRO A 697 -1.22 -30.48 -29.70
N PRO A 698 -1.49 -30.58 -28.39
CA PRO A 698 -1.30 -31.82 -27.65
C PRO A 698 -2.39 -32.85 -27.98
N GLU A 699 -1.98 -34.01 -28.49
CA GLU A 699 -2.84 -35.19 -28.67
C GLU A 699 -2.97 -35.96 -27.33
N SER A 700 -3.86 -35.53 -26.42
CA SER A 700 -4.57 -36.36 -25.42
C SER A 700 -5.19 -35.54 -24.27
N GLU A 701 -6.40 -35.94 -23.84
CA GLU A 701 -7.16 -35.33 -22.73
C GLU A 701 -6.65 -35.71 -21.31
N THR A 702 -5.48 -36.34 -21.21
CA THR A 702 -4.76 -36.56 -19.93
C THR A 702 -3.49 -35.71 -19.81
N ALA A 703 -3.28 -34.75 -20.72
CA ALA A 703 -2.08 -33.93 -20.78
C ALA A 703 -1.98 -32.94 -19.61
N THR A 704 -0.96 -33.13 -18.77
CA THR A 704 -0.32 -32.08 -17.99
C THR A 704 -0.03 -30.89 -18.90
N VAL A 705 -0.52 -29.70 -18.54
CA VAL A 705 -0.20 -28.44 -19.23
C VAL A 705 1.32 -28.37 -19.47
N PRO A 706 1.80 -28.19 -20.71
CA PRO A 706 3.23 -28.17 -20.98
C PRO A 706 3.87 -27.02 -20.20
N THR A 707 4.74 -27.39 -19.28
CA THR A 707 5.51 -26.49 -18.44
C THR A 707 6.60 -25.85 -19.28
N LEU A 708 6.57 -24.53 -19.49
CA LEU A 708 7.74 -23.82 -20.00
C LEU A 708 8.92 -24.05 -19.04
N GLU A 709 10.06 -24.49 -19.55
CA GLU A 709 11.27 -24.61 -18.75
C GLU A 709 11.76 -23.22 -18.32
N THR A 710 12.41 -23.13 -17.15
CA THR A 710 12.98 -21.88 -16.61
C THR A 710 13.82 -21.11 -17.64
N ALA A 711 14.50 -21.82 -18.53
CA ALA A 711 15.29 -21.25 -19.62
C ALA A 711 14.42 -20.49 -20.66
N GLU A 712 13.27 -21.03 -21.03
CA GLU A 712 12.35 -20.42 -22.00
C GLU A 712 11.72 -19.16 -21.42
N LEU A 713 11.37 -19.17 -20.13
CA LEU A 713 10.85 -17.99 -19.44
C LEU A 713 11.90 -16.87 -19.37
N ARG A 714 13.15 -17.21 -19.08
CA ARG A 714 14.28 -16.26 -19.13
C ARG A 714 14.50 -15.73 -20.54
N ALA A 715 14.39 -16.58 -21.56
CA ALA A 715 14.47 -16.16 -22.95
C ALA A 715 13.36 -15.15 -23.28
N ALA A 716 12.11 -15.44 -22.95
CA ALA A 716 10.99 -14.51 -23.14
C ALA A 716 11.21 -13.16 -22.42
N LEU A 717 11.65 -13.17 -21.15
CA LEU A 717 11.97 -11.95 -20.40
C LEU A 717 13.11 -11.14 -21.04
N ARG A 718 14.03 -11.78 -21.79
CA ARG A 718 15.13 -11.12 -22.50
C ARG A 718 14.77 -10.64 -23.90
N THR A 719 13.92 -11.37 -24.61
CA THR A 719 13.67 -11.15 -26.04
C THR A 719 12.40 -10.37 -26.33
N LEU A 720 11.40 -10.43 -25.44
CA LEU A 720 10.14 -9.74 -25.69
C LEU A 720 10.38 -8.22 -25.81
N PRO A 721 9.86 -7.60 -26.88
CA PRO A 721 10.15 -6.21 -27.20
C PRO A 721 9.41 -5.25 -26.28
N VAL A 722 8.29 -5.66 -25.67
CA VAL A 722 7.54 -4.85 -24.71
C VAL A 722 7.26 -5.62 -23.43
N VAL A 723 7.55 -5.02 -22.28
CA VAL A 723 7.13 -5.54 -20.97
C VAL A 723 6.36 -4.45 -20.23
N ALA A 724 5.13 -4.77 -19.85
CA ALA A 724 4.16 -3.82 -19.33
C ALA A 724 3.72 -4.13 -17.90
N SER A 725 3.74 -3.11 -17.02
CA SER A 725 3.21 -3.22 -15.66
C SER A 725 3.00 -1.87 -14.99
N THR A 726 2.44 -1.87 -13.77
CA THR A 726 2.36 -0.64 -12.96
C THR A 726 3.74 -0.20 -12.47
N THR A 727 3.93 1.10 -12.22
CA THR A 727 5.20 1.63 -11.67
C THR A 727 5.55 1.07 -10.29
N ALA A 728 4.54 0.73 -9.48
CA ALA A 728 4.75 0.07 -8.19
C ALA A 728 5.37 -1.33 -8.33
N THR A 729 5.04 -2.06 -9.40
CA THR A 729 5.64 -3.37 -9.71
C THR A 729 7.14 -3.27 -9.91
N TRP A 730 7.59 -2.27 -10.68
CA TRP A 730 9.01 -2.02 -10.97
C TRP A 730 9.83 -1.60 -9.73
N SER A 731 9.16 -1.13 -8.68
CA SER A 731 9.79 -0.83 -7.40
C SER A 731 10.02 -2.07 -6.52
N SER A 732 9.61 -3.27 -6.95
CA SER A 732 9.89 -4.51 -6.23
C SER A 732 11.33 -4.99 -6.46
N GLU A 733 11.99 -5.53 -5.42
CA GLU A 733 13.32 -6.12 -5.59
C GLU A 733 13.32 -7.31 -6.57
N ARG A 734 12.19 -8.00 -6.72
CA ARG A 734 12.03 -9.18 -7.57
C ARG A 734 12.56 -8.94 -8.99
N TYR A 735 12.31 -7.76 -9.54
CA TYR A 735 12.64 -7.44 -10.92
C TYR A 735 13.99 -6.74 -11.06
N THR A 736 14.79 -6.60 -10.00
CA THR A 736 16.04 -5.84 -10.04
C THR A 736 16.99 -6.41 -11.10
N PRO A 737 17.62 -5.57 -11.94
CA PRO A 737 18.59 -6.06 -12.90
C PRO A 737 19.79 -6.61 -12.12
N GLU A 738 20.07 -7.90 -12.21
CA GLU A 738 21.34 -8.44 -11.73
C GLU A 738 22.45 -8.04 -12.72
N GLU A 739 23.56 -7.50 -12.21
CA GLU A 739 24.79 -7.38 -12.99
C GLU A 739 25.39 -8.77 -13.19
N GLY A 740 25.40 -9.22 -14.45
CA GLY A 740 26.12 -10.37 -14.99
C GLY A 740 26.43 -11.53 -14.04
N GLN A 741 25.69 -12.64 -14.17
CA GLN A 741 26.25 -13.96 -13.90
C GLN A 741 27.50 -14.17 -14.77
N GLU A 742 28.46 -14.97 -14.29
CA GLU A 742 29.78 -15.24 -14.89
C GLU A 742 29.75 -15.62 -16.40
N ASP A 743 28.57 -16.00 -16.91
CA ASP A 743 28.31 -16.37 -18.30
C ASP A 743 28.25 -15.20 -19.30
N GLY A 744 28.46 -13.95 -18.87
CA GLY A 744 28.52 -12.78 -19.76
C GLY A 744 27.19 -12.36 -20.41
N SER A 745 26.08 -13.01 -20.04
CA SER A 745 24.74 -12.63 -20.49
C SER A 745 24.24 -11.41 -19.69
N GLY A 746 23.86 -10.33 -20.39
CA GLY A 746 23.40 -9.09 -19.76
C GLY A 746 22.15 -9.23 -18.88
N PRO A 747 21.75 -8.16 -18.17
CA PRO A 747 20.59 -8.17 -17.27
C PRO A 747 19.30 -8.58 -17.99
N LEU A 748 18.48 -9.43 -17.35
CA LEU A 748 17.21 -9.96 -17.90
C LEU A 748 16.26 -8.83 -18.33
N LEU A 749 16.06 -7.87 -17.43
CA LEU A 749 15.12 -6.76 -17.59
C LEU A 749 15.91 -5.47 -17.77
N ARG A 750 16.40 -5.23 -18.98
CA ARG A 750 16.97 -3.95 -19.41
C ARG A 750 16.30 -3.51 -20.70
N PHE A 751 15.92 -2.24 -20.72
CA PHE A 751 15.16 -1.63 -21.80
C PHE A 751 15.92 -0.47 -22.41
N ASP A 752 15.65 -0.20 -23.68
CA ASP A 752 16.18 0.99 -24.33
C ASP A 752 15.35 2.21 -23.91
N VAL A 753 14.02 2.06 -23.89
CA VAL A 753 13.07 3.13 -23.57
C VAL A 753 12.12 2.73 -22.46
N ALA A 754 11.96 3.58 -21.44
CA ALA A 754 10.82 3.53 -20.52
C ALA A 754 9.76 4.52 -20.97
N LEU A 755 8.56 4.06 -21.32
CA LEU A 755 7.40 4.89 -21.61
C LEU A 755 6.43 4.80 -20.45
N ILE A 756 6.23 5.92 -19.75
CA ILE A 756 5.40 6.00 -18.54
C ILE A 756 4.22 6.95 -18.81
N ASP A 757 3.01 6.39 -18.89
CA ASP A 757 1.76 7.17 -18.95
C ASP A 757 1.28 7.57 -17.55
N GLU A 758 0.46 8.61 -17.50
CA GLU A 758 -0.03 9.22 -16.26
C GLU A 758 1.11 9.65 -15.31
N ALA A 759 2.26 10.03 -15.86
CA ALA A 759 3.45 10.42 -15.11
C ALA A 759 3.21 11.63 -14.18
N GLY A 760 2.21 12.47 -14.50
CA GLY A 760 1.78 13.59 -13.65
C GLY A 760 1.18 13.18 -12.30
N GLN A 761 0.77 11.92 -12.13
CA GLN A 761 0.17 11.39 -10.89
C GLN A 761 1.19 10.73 -9.97
N LEU A 762 2.45 10.61 -10.38
CA LEU A 762 3.50 9.92 -9.63
C LEU A 762 4.41 10.92 -8.92
N THR A 763 4.72 10.63 -7.66
CA THR A 763 5.81 11.35 -6.97
C THR A 763 7.13 11.04 -7.65
N VAL A 764 8.10 11.96 -7.58
CA VAL A 764 9.43 11.74 -8.17
C VAL A 764 10.03 10.39 -7.72
N PRO A 765 10.11 10.04 -6.42
CA PRO A 765 10.73 8.78 -5.98
C PRO A 765 10.00 7.51 -6.45
N ALA A 766 8.68 7.56 -6.60
CA ALA A 766 7.91 6.41 -7.11
C ALA A 766 8.25 6.13 -8.59
N LEU A 767 8.45 7.20 -9.38
CA LEU A 767 8.76 7.10 -10.80
C LEU A 767 10.20 6.61 -11.05
N LEU A 768 11.17 6.93 -10.16
CA LEU A 768 12.56 6.45 -10.24
C LEU A 768 12.66 4.91 -10.28
N GLY A 769 11.74 4.22 -9.61
CA GLY A 769 11.70 2.76 -9.57
C GLY A 769 11.59 2.11 -10.95
N ALA A 770 10.87 2.75 -11.89
CA ALA A 770 10.76 2.29 -13.27
C ALA A 770 11.88 2.84 -14.17
N LEU A 771 12.28 4.10 -14.00
CA LEU A 771 13.29 4.73 -14.86
C LEU A 771 14.67 4.04 -14.81
N ARG A 772 15.04 3.44 -13.67
CA ARG A 772 16.33 2.75 -13.50
C ARG A 772 16.55 1.58 -14.47
N PHE A 773 15.49 1.09 -15.11
CA PHE A 773 15.52 -0.05 -16.01
C PHE A 773 15.79 0.33 -17.48
N ALA A 774 15.75 1.61 -17.82
CA ALA A 774 15.84 2.08 -19.20
C ALA A 774 17.01 3.05 -19.40
N ARG A 775 17.55 3.07 -20.61
CA ARG A 775 18.61 4.02 -21.01
C ARG A 775 18.07 5.43 -21.18
N ARG A 776 16.86 5.57 -21.72
CA ARG A 776 16.19 6.84 -22.02
C ARG A 776 14.69 6.70 -21.72
N PHE A 777 13.97 7.81 -21.52
CA PHE A 777 12.56 7.72 -21.09
C PHE A 777 11.59 8.74 -21.72
N ILE A 778 10.35 8.33 -21.88
CA ILE A 778 9.22 9.14 -22.37
C ILE A 778 8.20 9.24 -21.23
N LEU A 779 7.91 10.45 -20.78
CA LEU A 779 6.85 10.69 -19.79
C LEU A 779 5.63 11.28 -20.49
N VAL A 780 4.50 10.60 -20.39
CA VAL A 780 3.21 11.07 -20.90
C VAL A 780 2.35 11.46 -19.71
N GLY A 781 1.76 12.65 -19.76
CA GLY A 781 1.02 13.17 -18.63
C GLY A 781 0.29 14.47 -18.91
N ASP A 782 -0.35 14.99 -17.87
CA ASP A 782 -1.02 16.28 -17.87
C ASP A 782 -1.01 16.87 -16.46
N GLU A 783 -0.17 17.88 -16.24
CA GLU A 783 -0.04 18.56 -14.94
C GLU A 783 -1.28 19.38 -14.56
N LYS A 784 -2.23 19.58 -15.48
CA LYS A 784 -3.52 20.22 -15.19
C LYS A 784 -4.59 19.23 -14.70
N GLN A 785 -4.31 17.92 -14.74
CA GLN A 785 -5.14 16.86 -14.14
C GLN A 785 -4.59 16.47 -12.76
N LEU A 786 -5.04 15.34 -12.19
CA LEU A 786 -4.76 15.00 -10.79
C LEU A 786 -3.25 14.88 -10.52
N PRO A 787 -2.73 15.58 -9.51
CA PRO A 787 -1.34 15.44 -9.06
C PRO A 787 -1.18 14.17 -8.20
N PRO A 788 0.06 13.81 -7.81
CA PRO A 788 0.30 12.75 -6.85
C PRO A 788 -0.46 12.97 -5.53
N LEU A 789 -1.05 11.89 -5.02
CA LEU A 789 -1.70 11.91 -3.70
C LEU A 789 -0.63 11.85 -2.61
N VAL A 790 -0.62 12.86 -1.74
CA VAL A 790 0.29 12.97 -0.60
C VAL A 790 -0.55 13.27 0.64
N LEU A 791 -0.48 12.40 1.65
CA LEU A 791 -1.25 12.51 2.89
C LEU A 791 -0.69 13.61 3.81
N SER A 792 0.64 13.72 3.91
CA SER A 792 1.31 14.74 4.70
C SER A 792 1.22 16.09 4.01
N ARG A 793 0.44 17.02 4.61
CA ARG A 793 0.34 18.41 4.12
C ARG A 793 1.69 19.11 4.09
N GLU A 794 2.56 18.82 5.06
CA GLU A 794 3.92 19.34 5.12
C GLU A 794 4.77 18.81 3.95
N ALA A 795 4.77 17.49 3.72
CA ALA A 795 5.53 16.90 2.63
C ALA A 795 5.01 17.37 1.26
N ALA A 796 3.68 17.51 1.12
CA ALA A 796 3.06 18.03 -0.08
C ALA A 796 3.52 19.46 -0.38
N ALA A 797 3.50 20.35 0.62
CA ALA A 797 3.93 21.75 0.49
C ALA A 797 5.43 21.87 0.21
N ALA A 798 6.24 20.95 0.75
CA ALA A 798 7.69 20.91 0.54
C ALA A 798 8.13 20.23 -0.78
N GLY A 799 7.18 19.85 -1.65
CA GLY A 799 7.47 19.42 -3.03
C GLY A 799 7.19 17.95 -3.35
N LEU A 800 6.73 17.12 -2.40
CA LEU A 800 6.43 15.71 -2.69
C LEU A 800 5.24 15.54 -3.67
N ARG A 801 4.33 16.52 -3.69
CA ARG A 801 3.17 16.60 -4.59
C ARG A 801 3.56 17.08 -6.00
N GLU A 802 4.79 17.53 -6.22
CA GLU A 802 5.26 17.87 -7.56
C GLU A 802 5.79 16.62 -8.28
N SER A 803 5.20 16.30 -9.44
CA SER A 803 5.64 15.16 -10.25
C SER A 803 6.91 15.48 -11.04
N LEU A 804 7.66 14.44 -11.44
CA LEU A 804 8.83 14.63 -12.31
C LEU A 804 8.43 15.24 -13.66
N PHE A 805 7.26 14.87 -14.18
CA PHE A 805 6.71 15.43 -15.42
C PHE A 805 6.54 16.95 -15.30
N SER A 806 5.88 17.42 -14.24
CA SER A 806 5.66 18.84 -13.98
C SER A 806 6.97 19.61 -13.82
N LEU A 807 7.92 19.04 -13.07
CA LEU A 807 9.22 19.65 -12.80
C LEU A 807 10.07 19.79 -14.07
N LEU A 808 10.15 18.75 -14.89
CA LEU A 808 10.91 18.79 -16.15
C LEU A 808 10.22 19.67 -17.20
N LYS A 809 8.88 19.68 -17.25
CA LYS A 809 8.10 20.54 -18.16
C LYS A 809 8.35 22.01 -17.84
N ARG A 810 8.24 22.42 -16.57
CA ARG A 810 8.52 23.81 -16.15
C ARG A 810 9.93 24.25 -16.56
N ARG A 811 10.94 23.40 -16.33
CA ARG A 811 12.33 23.70 -16.71
C ARG A 811 12.53 23.80 -18.22
N ASP A 812 11.87 22.95 -18.99
CA ASP A 812 11.91 23.05 -20.46
C ASP A 812 11.28 24.35 -20.95
N GLU A 813 10.13 24.73 -20.40
CA GLU A 813 9.45 26.01 -20.70
C GLU A 813 10.32 27.21 -20.36
N GLU A 814 10.91 27.25 -19.16
CA GLU A 814 11.85 28.29 -18.73
C GLU A 814 13.06 28.39 -19.68
N TYR A 815 13.61 27.24 -20.08
CA TYR A 815 14.75 27.19 -21.00
C TYR A 815 14.38 27.71 -22.40
N VAL A 816 13.24 27.28 -22.96
CA VAL A 816 12.77 27.69 -24.29
C VAL A 816 12.44 29.18 -24.31
N ALA A 817 11.85 29.71 -23.22
CA ALA A 817 11.60 31.14 -23.07
C ALA A 817 12.90 31.96 -23.07
N ALA A 818 13.95 31.45 -22.42
CA ALA A 818 15.27 32.09 -22.41
C ALA A 818 16.06 31.91 -23.72
N HIS A 819 15.73 30.90 -24.53
CA HIS A 819 16.45 30.56 -25.77
C HIS A 819 15.48 30.38 -26.95
N PRO A 820 15.00 31.47 -27.56
CA PRO A 820 14.11 31.40 -28.72
C PRO A 820 14.69 30.56 -29.86
N GLY A 821 13.91 29.62 -30.37
CA GLY A 821 14.34 28.69 -31.43
C GLY A 821 15.01 27.41 -30.91
N ALA A 822 15.23 27.28 -29.61
CA ALA A 822 15.61 26.00 -29.02
C ALA A 822 14.47 24.98 -29.19
N GLU A 823 14.84 23.73 -29.46
CA GLU A 823 13.87 22.64 -29.55
C GLU A 823 13.29 22.35 -28.17
N SER A 824 11.96 22.28 -28.04
CA SER A 824 11.32 21.90 -26.78
C SER A 824 11.43 20.39 -26.55
N ALA A 825 11.72 20.00 -25.31
CA ALA A 825 11.66 18.62 -24.87
C ALA A 825 10.22 18.17 -24.51
N CYS A 826 9.23 19.05 -24.66
CA CYS A 826 7.83 18.80 -24.37
C CYS A 826 6.98 19.00 -25.64
N VAL A 827 6.31 17.95 -26.09
CA VAL A 827 5.33 18.05 -27.18
C VAL A 827 3.93 18.11 -26.58
N ALA A 828 3.25 19.24 -26.78
CA ALA A 828 1.86 19.43 -26.35
C ALA A 828 0.87 19.02 -27.44
N LEU A 829 -0.08 18.16 -27.07
CA LEU A 829 -1.18 17.78 -27.94
C LEU A 829 -2.35 18.76 -27.75
N THR A 830 -2.84 19.38 -28.82
CA THR A 830 -3.83 20.47 -28.71
C THR A 830 -5.17 20.14 -29.37
N THR A 831 -5.22 19.24 -30.35
CA THR A 831 -6.48 18.77 -30.96
C THR A 831 -7.08 17.63 -30.15
N GLN A 832 -8.34 17.77 -29.73
CA GLN A 832 -9.08 16.75 -28.98
C GLN A 832 -10.23 16.11 -29.79
N TYR A 833 -10.45 14.82 -29.56
CA TYR A 833 -11.34 13.93 -30.28
C TYR A 833 -12.45 13.33 -29.38
N ARG A 834 -12.72 13.96 -28.24
CA ARG A 834 -13.70 13.50 -27.23
C ARG A 834 -14.92 14.40 -27.16
N MET A 835 -14.71 15.64 -26.75
CA MET A 835 -15.73 16.58 -26.28
C MET A 835 -16.34 17.38 -27.42
N HIS A 836 -17.65 17.63 -27.33
CA HIS A 836 -18.32 18.67 -28.10
C HIS A 836 -17.70 20.06 -27.82
N GLU A 837 -17.71 20.97 -28.80
CA GLU A 837 -17.05 22.28 -28.70
C GLU A 837 -17.51 23.12 -27.49
N GLN A 838 -18.82 23.16 -27.23
CA GLN A 838 -19.39 23.85 -26.07
C GLN A 838 -18.93 23.27 -24.72
N ILE A 839 -18.68 21.96 -24.64
CA ILE A 839 -18.16 21.31 -23.43
C ILE A 839 -16.67 21.63 -23.29
N ALA A 840 -15.92 21.52 -24.40
CA ALA A 840 -14.47 21.73 -24.42
C ALA A 840 -14.06 23.19 -24.17
N ALA A 841 -14.89 24.16 -24.55
CA ALA A 841 -14.54 25.57 -24.51
C ALA A 841 -14.24 26.10 -23.09
N PHE A 842 -14.99 25.66 -22.06
CA PHE A 842 -14.72 26.08 -20.69
C PHE A 842 -13.40 25.50 -20.15
N PRO A 843 -13.17 24.16 -20.16
CA PRO A 843 -11.89 23.61 -19.75
C PRO A 843 -10.71 24.16 -20.56
N SER A 844 -10.88 24.33 -21.87
CA SER A 844 -9.85 24.91 -22.76
C SER A 844 -9.42 26.29 -22.27
N ARG A 845 -10.38 27.22 -22.11
CA ARG A 845 -10.09 28.60 -21.66
C ARG A 845 -9.52 28.64 -20.24
N PHE A 846 -10.06 27.86 -19.32
CA PHE A 846 -9.75 27.99 -17.90
C PHE A 846 -8.46 27.24 -17.50
N PHE A 847 -8.26 26.01 -18.00
CA PHE A 847 -7.13 25.17 -17.59
C PHE A 847 -5.98 25.13 -18.60
N TYR A 848 -6.27 25.35 -19.89
CA TYR A 848 -5.30 25.17 -21.00
C TYR A 848 -5.10 26.44 -21.86
N GLY A 849 -5.38 27.63 -21.33
CA GLY A 849 -5.11 28.90 -22.01
C GLY A 849 -5.89 29.14 -23.32
N GLY A 850 -6.93 28.35 -23.61
CA GLY A 850 -7.70 28.41 -24.86
C GLY A 850 -7.08 27.61 -26.02
N GLU A 851 -6.03 26.82 -25.77
CA GLU A 851 -5.30 26.10 -26.82
C GLU A 851 -5.94 24.76 -27.23
N LEU A 852 -6.76 24.17 -26.35
CA LEU A 852 -7.41 22.88 -26.60
C LEU A 852 -8.56 23.05 -27.61
N ARG A 853 -8.43 22.42 -28.78
CA ARG A 853 -9.33 22.59 -29.93
C ARG A 853 -10.09 21.30 -30.27
N PRO A 854 -11.43 21.33 -30.40
CA PRO A 854 -12.19 20.18 -30.86
C PRO A 854 -11.90 19.86 -32.33
N HIS A 855 -11.60 18.60 -32.62
CA HIS A 855 -11.54 18.11 -34.00
C HIS A 855 -12.93 18.21 -34.66
N PRO A 856 -13.04 18.52 -35.97
CA PRO A 856 -14.33 18.64 -36.66
C PRO A 856 -15.25 17.40 -36.52
N SER A 857 -14.67 16.20 -36.36
CA SER A 857 -15.44 14.95 -36.17
C SER A 857 -16.23 14.90 -34.85
N VAL A 858 -15.86 15.71 -33.86
CA VAL A 858 -16.54 15.74 -32.54
C VAL A 858 -17.13 17.11 -32.19
N ALA A 859 -16.63 18.19 -32.79
CA ALA A 859 -17.00 19.56 -32.46
C ALA A 859 -18.51 19.80 -32.38
N ARG A 860 -19.29 19.18 -33.28
CA ARG A 860 -20.76 19.32 -33.40
C ARG A 860 -21.52 18.02 -33.10
N ARG A 861 -20.88 17.04 -32.45
CA ARG A 861 -21.46 15.70 -32.24
C ARG A 861 -22.53 15.71 -31.14
N GLN A 862 -23.80 15.66 -31.54
CA GLN A 862 -24.93 15.69 -30.60
C GLN A 862 -25.31 14.30 -30.06
N LEU A 863 -26.01 14.30 -28.93
CA LEU A 863 -26.61 13.09 -28.36
C LEU A 863 -27.77 12.62 -29.24
N ALA A 864 -27.72 11.37 -29.70
CA ALA A 864 -28.83 10.78 -30.44
C ALA A 864 -29.86 10.24 -29.45
N LEU A 865 -31.10 10.71 -29.56
CA LEU A 865 -32.22 10.28 -28.71
C LEU A 865 -33.32 9.70 -29.59
N ARG A 866 -33.92 8.59 -29.15
CA ARG A 866 -35.12 8.01 -29.75
C ARG A 866 -36.36 8.55 -29.05
N THR A 867 -37.47 8.61 -29.77
CA THR A 867 -38.78 8.87 -29.17
C THR A 867 -39.16 7.67 -28.30
N PRO A 868 -39.46 7.85 -27.01
CA PRO A 868 -39.85 6.74 -26.15
C PRO A 868 -41.22 6.21 -26.60
N SER A 869 -41.39 4.88 -26.65
CA SER A 869 -42.68 4.25 -26.99
C SER A 869 -43.75 4.50 -25.92
N VAL A 870 -43.33 4.65 -24.66
CA VAL A 870 -44.16 5.09 -23.54
C VAL A 870 -43.39 6.20 -22.81
N PRO A 871 -43.89 7.43 -22.74
CA PRO A 871 -43.25 8.48 -21.96
C PRO A 871 -43.26 8.08 -20.48
N PRO A 872 -42.12 8.18 -19.77
CA PRO A 872 -42.07 7.92 -18.33
C PRO A 872 -43.11 8.79 -17.58
N LEU A 873 -43.84 8.19 -16.65
CA LEU A 873 -44.87 8.90 -15.88
C LEU A 873 -44.22 10.00 -15.02
N GLY A 874 -44.72 11.22 -15.10
CA GLY A 874 -44.25 12.34 -14.27
C GLY A 874 -42.93 13.00 -14.70
N GLU A 875 -42.58 12.95 -16.00
CA GLU A 875 -41.38 13.65 -16.49
C GLU A 875 -41.46 15.17 -16.29
N ARG A 876 -40.51 15.72 -15.54
CA ARG A 876 -40.42 17.16 -15.31
C ARG A 876 -40.00 17.91 -16.59
N PRO A 877 -40.58 19.09 -16.89
CA PRO A 877 -40.15 19.92 -18.01
C PRO A 877 -38.65 20.25 -18.02
N ALA A 878 -38.07 20.51 -16.84
CA ALA A 878 -36.65 20.77 -16.68
C ALA A 878 -35.77 19.59 -17.13
N VAL A 879 -36.19 18.35 -16.85
CA VAL A 879 -35.49 17.13 -17.32
C VAL A 879 -35.56 17.04 -18.85
N LEU A 880 -36.73 17.26 -19.45
CA LEU A 880 -36.89 17.23 -20.90
C LEU A 880 -36.04 18.31 -21.60
N GLN A 881 -36.02 19.52 -21.05
CA GLN A 881 -35.19 20.60 -21.56
C GLN A 881 -33.70 20.24 -21.43
N ALA A 882 -33.30 19.68 -20.29
CA ALA A 882 -31.93 19.23 -20.06
C ALA A 882 -31.48 18.12 -21.01
N LEU A 883 -32.39 17.31 -21.58
CA LEU A 883 -32.05 16.25 -22.52
C LEU A 883 -31.93 16.70 -23.97
N ARG A 884 -32.30 17.95 -24.32
CA ARG A 884 -32.27 18.44 -25.70
C ARG A 884 -30.89 18.21 -26.35
N PRO A 885 -30.81 17.52 -27.51
CA PRO A 885 -29.54 17.26 -28.20
C PRO A 885 -28.77 18.53 -28.59
N ALA A 886 -29.48 19.63 -28.85
CA ALA A 886 -28.92 20.92 -29.19
C ALA A 886 -28.20 21.62 -28.02
N GLN A 887 -28.37 21.14 -26.78
CA GLN A 887 -27.68 21.64 -25.58
C GLN A 887 -26.71 20.59 -25.01
N PRO A 888 -25.50 20.44 -25.58
CA PRO A 888 -24.44 19.57 -25.08
C PRO A 888 -24.06 19.80 -23.60
N LEU A 889 -24.07 21.05 -23.14
CA LEU A 889 -23.83 21.42 -21.74
C LEU A 889 -25.12 21.94 -21.12
N VAL A 890 -25.43 21.47 -19.91
CA VAL A 890 -26.57 21.95 -19.11
C VAL A 890 -26.19 22.01 -17.64
N PHE A 891 -26.63 23.07 -16.95
CA PHE A 891 -26.67 23.15 -15.49
C PHE A 891 -28.13 23.15 -15.01
N LEU A 892 -28.47 22.21 -14.13
CA LEU A 892 -29.77 22.10 -13.45
C LEU A 892 -29.64 22.59 -12.01
N ASP A 893 -30.34 23.67 -11.71
CA ASP A 893 -30.37 24.28 -10.38
C ASP A 893 -31.37 23.58 -9.46
N VAL A 894 -30.85 22.99 -8.38
CA VAL A 894 -31.64 22.32 -7.35
C VAL A 894 -31.79 23.27 -6.16
N THR A 895 -33.00 23.82 -5.98
CA THR A 895 -33.32 24.80 -4.92
C THR A 895 -33.87 24.15 -3.65
N THR A 896 -34.25 22.86 -3.70
CA THR A 896 -34.84 22.14 -2.56
C THR A 896 -33.78 21.84 -1.49
N PRO A 897 -33.91 22.38 -0.27
CA PRO A 897 -32.91 22.21 0.78
C PRO A 897 -33.13 20.87 1.50
N GLU A 898 -32.83 19.77 0.83
CA GLU A 898 -32.85 18.43 1.42
C GLU A 898 -31.43 17.83 1.47
N SER A 899 -30.70 18.16 2.54
CA SER A 899 -29.35 17.65 2.79
C SER A 899 -29.26 16.97 4.14
N GLU A 900 -28.67 15.78 4.15
CA GLU A 900 -28.07 15.17 5.33
C GLU A 900 -26.55 15.13 5.11
N ALA A 901 -25.75 15.19 6.17
CA ALA A 901 -24.29 15.35 6.12
C ALA A 901 -23.59 14.75 4.87
N ARG A 902 -23.10 15.64 3.98
CA ARG A 902 -22.35 15.32 2.74
C ARG A 902 -23.14 14.61 1.63
N VAL A 903 -24.47 14.66 1.68
CA VAL A 903 -25.38 14.01 0.73
C VAL A 903 -26.52 14.96 0.37
N SER A 904 -26.84 15.06 -0.93
CA SER A 904 -28.05 15.74 -1.40
C SER A 904 -29.06 14.71 -1.92
N GLN A 905 -30.20 14.60 -1.22
CA GLN A 905 -31.29 13.70 -1.62
C GLN A 905 -32.03 14.24 -2.84
N ALA A 906 -32.22 15.56 -2.89
CA ALA A 906 -32.84 16.24 -4.02
C ALA A 906 -32.05 16.03 -5.32
N GLU A 907 -30.72 16.21 -5.29
CA GLU A 907 -29.88 15.93 -6.45
C GLU A 907 -29.96 14.45 -6.87
N ALA A 908 -29.94 13.51 -5.92
CA ALA A 908 -29.98 12.09 -6.25
C ALA A 908 -31.30 11.66 -6.90
N ARG A 909 -32.45 12.22 -6.47
CA ARG A 909 -33.74 12.00 -7.13
C ARG A 909 -33.73 12.54 -8.56
N LEU A 910 -33.20 13.74 -8.77
CA LEU A 910 -33.12 14.35 -10.09
C LEU A 910 -32.18 13.55 -11.02
N VAL A 911 -31.03 13.08 -10.51
CA VAL A 911 -30.15 12.19 -11.27
C VAL A 911 -30.87 10.90 -11.67
N ARG A 912 -31.66 10.30 -10.78
CA ARG A 912 -32.49 9.13 -11.11
C ARG A 912 -33.48 9.42 -12.23
N GLU A 913 -34.14 10.57 -12.21
CA GLU A 913 -35.07 10.99 -13.26
C GLU A 913 -34.33 11.18 -14.60
N LEU A 914 -33.18 11.85 -14.60
CA LEU A 914 -32.33 12.03 -15.79
C LEU A 914 -31.90 10.69 -16.39
N VAL A 915 -31.38 9.77 -15.57
CA VAL A 915 -30.95 8.44 -16.03
C VAL A 915 -32.13 7.66 -16.60
N THR A 916 -33.29 7.66 -15.92
CA THR A 916 -34.49 6.96 -16.40
C THR A 916 -34.94 7.51 -17.75
N ALA A 917 -34.95 8.84 -17.91
CA ALA A 917 -35.35 9.51 -19.14
C ALA A 917 -34.35 9.29 -20.30
N LEU A 918 -33.05 9.19 -20.01
CA LEU A 918 -32.00 8.83 -20.97
C LEU A 918 -32.14 7.37 -21.46
N LEU A 919 -32.32 6.44 -20.53
CA LEU A 919 -32.51 5.02 -20.84
C LEU A 919 -33.77 4.80 -21.70
N ALA A 920 -34.89 5.45 -21.35
CA ALA A 920 -36.14 5.39 -22.10
C ALA A 920 -36.00 5.91 -23.55
N ARG A 921 -35.00 6.77 -23.81
CA ARG A 921 -34.72 7.36 -25.13
C ARG A 921 -33.57 6.65 -25.86
N GLY A 922 -33.20 5.46 -25.42
CA GLY A 922 -32.26 4.57 -26.12
C GLY A 922 -30.78 4.87 -25.86
N VAL A 923 -30.44 5.66 -24.84
CA VAL A 923 -29.05 5.79 -24.38
C VAL A 923 -28.73 4.58 -23.51
N GLY A 924 -27.75 3.77 -23.89
CA GLY A 924 -27.37 2.57 -23.15
C GLY A 924 -26.76 2.88 -21.77
N PRO A 925 -26.91 1.99 -20.77
CA PRO A 925 -26.34 2.20 -19.43
C PRO A 925 -24.81 2.40 -19.43
N SER A 926 -24.08 1.68 -20.27
CA SER A 926 -22.62 1.82 -20.46
C SER A 926 -22.20 3.16 -21.05
N GLN A 927 -23.14 3.90 -21.65
CA GLN A 927 -22.89 5.21 -22.25
C GLN A 927 -23.05 6.36 -21.24
N ILE A 928 -23.50 6.06 -20.02
CA ILE A 928 -23.79 7.05 -18.97
C ILE A 928 -22.75 6.89 -17.84
N GLY A 929 -22.21 8.01 -17.39
CA GLY A 929 -21.38 8.10 -16.19
C GLY A 929 -21.92 9.13 -15.23
N ILE A 930 -21.86 8.84 -13.93
CA ILE A 930 -22.24 9.77 -12.88
C ILE A 930 -21.04 10.01 -11.98
N ILE A 931 -20.69 11.29 -11.81
CA ILE A 931 -19.58 11.76 -10.98
C ILE A 931 -20.14 12.52 -9.78
N ALA A 932 -19.60 12.25 -8.60
CA ALA A 932 -19.90 13.01 -7.40
C ALA A 932 -18.63 13.28 -6.58
N PRO A 933 -18.59 14.34 -5.75
CA PRO A 933 -17.38 14.72 -5.01
C PRO A 933 -16.99 13.71 -3.92
N TYR A 934 -17.98 13.08 -3.30
CA TYR A 934 -17.78 12.12 -2.21
C TYR A 934 -18.41 10.78 -2.48
N ARG A 935 -17.80 9.75 -1.91
CA ARG A 935 -18.36 8.40 -1.91
C ARG A 935 -19.69 8.30 -1.18
N ALA A 936 -19.94 9.14 -0.17
CA ALA A 936 -21.25 9.24 0.48
C ALA A 936 -22.37 9.60 -0.52
N GLN A 937 -22.12 10.59 -1.38
CA GLN A 937 -23.07 10.94 -2.45
C GLN A 937 -23.12 9.85 -3.53
N VAL A 938 -22.00 9.23 -3.91
CA VAL A 938 -21.99 8.07 -4.82
C VAL A 938 -22.86 6.93 -4.28
N ALA A 939 -22.74 6.60 -2.99
CA ALA A 939 -23.55 5.58 -2.33
C ALA A 939 -25.03 5.98 -2.31
N ASN A 940 -25.33 7.26 -2.05
CA ASN A 940 -26.69 7.77 -2.12
C ASN A 940 -27.28 7.63 -3.54
N LEU A 941 -26.54 8.03 -4.56
CA LEU A 941 -26.92 7.89 -5.97
C LEU A 941 -27.19 6.43 -6.35
N ARG A 942 -26.32 5.51 -5.92
CA ARG A 942 -26.50 4.07 -6.12
C ARG A 942 -27.79 3.55 -5.47
N ARG A 943 -28.19 4.05 -4.29
CA ARG A 943 -29.46 3.66 -3.64
C ARG A 943 -30.69 4.12 -4.42
N HIS A 944 -30.64 5.33 -5.00
CA HIS A 944 -31.73 5.86 -5.82
C HIS A 944 -31.85 5.16 -7.17
N LEU A 945 -30.74 4.63 -7.70
CA LEU A 945 -30.68 3.96 -9.00
C LEU A 945 -30.85 2.44 -8.91
N VAL A 946 -31.50 1.91 -7.88
CA VAL A 946 -31.81 0.48 -7.78
C VAL A 946 -33.02 0.13 -8.65
N TRP A 947 -32.83 -0.76 -9.62
CA TRP A 947 -33.93 -1.28 -10.45
C TRP A 947 -34.39 -2.66 -9.97
N LYS A 948 -35.72 -2.89 -9.93
CA LYS A 948 -36.33 -4.14 -9.42
C LYS A 948 -35.75 -5.40 -10.07
N GLN A 949 -35.42 -5.34 -11.36
CA GLN A 949 -34.89 -6.48 -12.11
C GLN A 949 -33.46 -6.89 -11.72
N TYR A 950 -32.66 -5.98 -11.14
CA TYR A 950 -31.26 -6.25 -10.77
C TYR A 950 -31.03 -6.27 -9.26
N GLY A 951 -31.97 -5.79 -8.45
CA GLY A 951 -31.77 -5.60 -7.00
C GLY A 951 -30.66 -4.58 -6.65
N ALA A 952 -30.04 -3.96 -7.65
CA ALA A 952 -28.91 -3.04 -7.58
C ALA A 952 -28.95 -2.06 -8.77
N PRO A 953 -28.04 -1.06 -8.84
CA PRO A 953 -27.80 -0.30 -10.06
C PRO A 953 -27.46 -1.22 -11.23
N HIS A 954 -27.86 -0.83 -12.44
CA HIS A 954 -27.49 -1.53 -13.67
C HIS A 954 -25.96 -1.69 -13.72
N PRO A 955 -25.41 -2.91 -13.88
CA PRO A 955 -23.98 -3.17 -13.72
C PRO A 955 -23.10 -2.37 -14.70
N ALA A 956 -23.60 -2.14 -15.92
CA ALA A 956 -22.90 -1.32 -16.91
C ALA A 956 -22.94 0.21 -16.62
N LEU A 957 -23.73 0.71 -15.67
CA LEU A 957 -23.78 2.13 -15.33
C LEU A 957 -22.63 2.49 -14.37
N THR A 958 -21.81 3.46 -14.75
CA THR A 958 -20.66 3.86 -13.93
C THR A 958 -21.01 5.02 -13.01
N ILE A 959 -20.95 4.82 -11.69
CA ILE A 959 -21.22 5.83 -10.66
C ILE A 959 -20.03 5.86 -9.71
N ASP A 960 -19.22 6.92 -9.74
CA ASP A 960 -18.04 7.01 -8.89
C ASP A 960 -17.59 8.46 -8.61
N THR A 961 -16.55 8.60 -7.79
CA THR A 961 -15.81 9.83 -7.53
C THR A 961 -14.95 10.22 -8.73
N VAL A 962 -14.56 11.50 -8.79
CA VAL A 962 -13.71 12.02 -9.88
C VAL A 962 -12.38 11.28 -10.00
N ASP A 963 -11.74 10.97 -8.87
CA ASP A 963 -10.44 10.29 -8.80
C ASP A 963 -10.50 8.90 -9.45
N ARG A 964 -11.64 8.21 -9.38
CA ARG A 964 -11.85 6.88 -9.98
C ARG A 964 -12.40 6.92 -11.40
N PHE A 965 -12.93 8.06 -11.82
CA PHE A 965 -13.35 8.28 -13.20
C PHE A 965 -12.19 8.64 -14.12
N GLN A 966 -10.98 8.83 -13.57
CA GLN A 966 -9.79 9.13 -14.35
C GLN A 966 -9.48 8.02 -15.36
N GLY A 967 -9.00 8.41 -16.55
CA GLY A 967 -8.82 7.48 -17.68
C GLY A 967 -10.14 7.05 -18.38
N GLY A 968 -11.29 7.12 -17.69
CA GLY A 968 -12.60 6.84 -18.27
C GLY A 968 -13.20 7.99 -19.08
N GLU A 969 -14.14 7.67 -19.96
CA GLU A 969 -15.00 8.62 -20.68
C GLU A 969 -16.37 7.99 -20.96
N ARG A 970 -17.42 8.81 -21.08
CA ARG A 970 -18.79 8.36 -21.40
C ARG A 970 -19.46 9.28 -22.39
N THR A 971 -20.44 8.75 -23.12
CA THR A 971 -21.24 9.56 -24.04
C THR A 971 -21.96 10.69 -23.30
N VAL A 972 -22.54 10.36 -22.14
CA VAL A 972 -23.20 11.30 -21.24
C VAL A 972 -22.54 11.25 -19.86
N ILE A 973 -22.17 12.40 -19.31
CA ILE A 973 -21.73 12.53 -17.91
C ILE A 973 -22.73 13.39 -17.15
N ILE A 974 -23.10 12.94 -15.96
CA ILE A 974 -23.88 13.69 -14.99
C ILE A 974 -22.99 13.96 -13.77
N ILE A 975 -22.81 15.22 -13.39
CA ILE A 975 -22.06 15.60 -12.19
C ILE A 975 -23.05 16.06 -11.13
N SER A 976 -23.09 15.37 -9.99
CA SER A 976 -23.84 15.78 -8.79
C SER A 976 -22.87 16.41 -7.81
N PHE A 977 -23.01 17.71 -7.55
CA PHE A 977 -22.10 18.46 -6.68
C PHE A 977 -22.36 18.22 -5.18
N ALA A 978 -23.46 17.56 -4.82
CA ALA A 978 -23.85 17.27 -3.42
C ALA A 978 -23.95 18.54 -2.56
N THR A 979 -24.41 19.65 -3.15
CA THR A 979 -24.47 20.96 -2.51
C THR A 979 -25.91 21.42 -2.37
N THR A 980 -26.33 21.71 -1.16
CA THR A 980 -27.59 22.40 -0.85
C THR A 980 -27.38 23.79 -0.25
N GLN A 981 -26.16 24.08 0.20
CA GLN A 981 -25.74 25.35 0.77
C GLN A 981 -24.24 25.55 0.51
N ALA A 982 -23.76 26.80 0.65
CA ALA A 982 -22.36 27.11 0.45
C ALA A 982 -21.50 26.31 1.47
N PRO A 983 -20.50 25.54 1.03
CA PRO A 983 -19.65 24.78 1.94
C PRO A 983 -18.79 25.72 2.79
N SER A 984 -18.56 25.37 4.05
CA SER A 984 -17.64 26.14 4.90
C SER A 984 -16.20 26.01 4.37
N PRO A 985 -15.36 27.06 4.48
CA PRO A 985 -13.97 27.03 4.00
C PRO A 985 -13.13 25.88 4.56
N ASP A 986 -13.39 25.48 5.81
CA ASP A 986 -12.69 24.37 6.48
C ASP A 986 -13.25 22.98 6.13
N SER A 987 -14.31 22.90 5.31
CA SER A 987 -14.90 21.62 4.94
C SER A 987 -14.14 20.96 3.80
N LEU A 988 -14.08 19.62 3.83
CA LEU A 988 -13.57 18.82 2.72
C LEU A 988 -14.31 19.12 1.40
N LEU A 989 -15.60 19.51 1.46
CA LEU A 989 -16.45 19.95 0.34
C LEU A 989 -15.93 21.22 -0.32
N TYR A 990 -15.49 22.18 0.48
CA TYR A 990 -14.83 23.35 -0.05
C TYR A 990 -13.47 22.97 -0.68
N GLU A 991 -12.64 22.18 -0.01
CA GLU A 991 -11.34 21.74 -0.54
C GLU A 991 -11.48 21.00 -1.88
N PHE A 992 -12.46 20.10 -2.00
CA PHE A 992 -12.74 19.39 -3.26
C PHE A 992 -13.24 20.32 -4.36
N LEU A 993 -14.25 21.15 -4.07
CA LEU A 993 -14.90 21.99 -5.08
C LEU A 993 -14.03 23.17 -5.51
N THR A 994 -12.96 23.47 -4.77
CA THR A 994 -11.94 24.47 -5.14
C THR A 994 -10.71 23.86 -5.80
N ASP A 995 -10.59 22.52 -5.84
CA ASP A 995 -9.51 21.83 -6.54
C ASP A 995 -9.72 21.90 -8.07
N ALA A 996 -8.91 22.73 -8.71
CA ALA A 996 -8.90 22.93 -10.16
C ALA A 996 -8.65 21.63 -10.94
N HIS A 997 -7.79 20.75 -10.44
CA HIS A 997 -7.41 19.49 -11.11
C HIS A 997 -8.58 18.51 -11.12
N ARG A 998 -9.27 18.37 -9.98
CA ARG A 998 -10.48 17.54 -9.86
C ARG A 998 -11.59 18.06 -10.77
N LEU A 999 -11.87 19.35 -10.75
CA LEU A 999 -12.90 19.93 -11.63
C LEU A 999 -12.55 19.74 -13.11
N ASN A 1000 -11.30 19.96 -13.51
CA ASN A 1000 -10.84 19.72 -14.87
C ASN A 1000 -11.07 18.26 -15.30
N VAL A 1001 -10.69 17.28 -14.46
CA VAL A 1001 -10.97 15.87 -14.75
C VAL A 1001 -12.47 15.63 -14.90
N ALA A 1002 -13.30 16.06 -13.96
CA ALA A 1002 -14.73 15.79 -13.98
C ALA A 1002 -15.42 16.36 -15.23
N LEU A 1003 -15.13 17.62 -15.59
CA LEU A 1003 -15.72 18.32 -16.74
C LEU A 1003 -15.30 17.71 -18.09
N THR A 1004 -14.15 17.04 -18.14
CA THR A 1004 -13.56 16.52 -19.39
C THR A 1004 -13.83 15.03 -19.65
N ARG A 1005 -14.74 14.40 -18.89
CA ARG A 1005 -15.13 13.00 -19.08
C ARG A 1005 -16.24 12.80 -20.12
N ALA A 1006 -16.97 13.86 -20.47
CA ALA A 1006 -18.13 13.78 -21.37
C ALA A 1006 -17.72 13.82 -22.85
N GLN A 1007 -18.29 12.94 -23.68
CA GLN A 1007 -18.11 13.03 -25.14
C GLN A 1007 -19.14 13.98 -25.76
N ARG A 1008 -20.44 13.73 -25.53
CA ARG A 1008 -21.53 14.42 -26.25
C ARG A 1008 -22.38 15.29 -25.36
N LYS A 1009 -22.61 14.86 -24.11
CA LYS A 1009 -23.48 15.60 -23.19
C LYS A 1009 -22.93 15.62 -21.76
N LEU A 1010 -22.88 16.82 -21.19
CA LEU A 1010 -22.51 17.08 -19.80
C LEU A 1010 -23.69 17.74 -19.09
N ILE A 1011 -24.19 17.10 -18.03
CA ILE A 1011 -25.27 17.61 -17.19
C ILE A 1011 -24.71 17.85 -15.79
N LEU A 1012 -24.76 19.09 -15.35
CA LEU A 1012 -24.32 19.53 -14.04
C LEU A 1012 -25.55 19.68 -13.15
N VAL A 1013 -25.49 19.14 -11.94
CA VAL A 1013 -26.61 19.14 -10.99
C VAL A 1013 -26.09 19.65 -9.65
N GLY A 1014 -26.69 20.71 -9.13
CA GLY A 1014 -26.31 21.28 -7.84
C GLY A 1014 -27.10 22.54 -7.49
N HIS A 1015 -26.83 23.11 -6.33
CA HIS A 1015 -27.47 24.34 -5.87
C HIS A 1015 -26.68 25.57 -6.35
N ALA A 1016 -27.22 26.33 -7.31
CA ALA A 1016 -26.50 27.41 -7.98
C ALA A 1016 -25.97 28.46 -6.99
N ALA A 1017 -26.80 28.92 -6.05
CA ALA A 1017 -26.42 29.95 -5.09
C ALA A 1017 -25.29 29.52 -4.13
N ALA A 1018 -25.15 28.21 -3.86
CA ALA A 1018 -24.02 27.67 -3.10
C ALA A 1018 -22.73 27.66 -3.93
N LEU A 1019 -22.82 27.23 -5.18
CA LEU A 1019 -21.67 27.03 -6.06
C LEU A 1019 -21.13 28.35 -6.63
N GLU A 1020 -21.98 29.36 -6.82
CA GLU A 1020 -21.61 30.65 -7.40
C GLU A 1020 -20.62 31.45 -6.54
N ARG A 1021 -20.56 31.15 -5.23
CA ARG A 1021 -19.60 31.75 -4.31
C ARG A 1021 -18.20 31.13 -4.39
N LEU A 1022 -18.05 30.04 -5.13
CA LEU A 1022 -16.77 29.34 -5.30
C LEU A 1022 -16.08 29.81 -6.58
N PRO A 1023 -14.74 29.99 -6.61
CA PRO A 1023 -14.06 30.69 -7.70
C PRO A 1023 -14.33 30.10 -9.10
N ILE A 1024 -13.97 28.83 -9.31
CA ILE A 1024 -14.06 28.16 -10.62
C ILE A 1024 -15.52 27.88 -10.99
N LEU A 1025 -16.35 27.54 -10.02
CA LEU A 1025 -17.75 27.17 -10.24
C LEU A 1025 -18.64 28.38 -10.52
N GLY A 1026 -18.34 29.55 -9.95
CA GLY A 1026 -18.99 30.81 -10.31
C GLY A 1026 -18.73 31.18 -11.78
N ASP A 1027 -17.49 31.01 -12.25
CA ASP A 1027 -17.16 31.22 -13.67
C ASP A 1027 -17.85 30.19 -14.58
N LEU A 1028 -17.93 28.93 -14.15
CA LEU A 1028 -18.66 27.88 -14.87
C LEU A 1028 -20.16 28.19 -14.97
N LEU A 1029 -20.78 28.67 -13.90
CA LEU A 1029 -22.18 29.08 -13.89
C LEU A 1029 -22.44 30.28 -14.79
N ARG A 1030 -21.55 31.29 -14.78
CA ARG A 1030 -21.63 32.42 -15.72
C ARG A 1030 -21.56 31.94 -17.17
N TYR A 1031 -20.62 31.04 -17.47
CA TYR A 1031 -20.51 30.42 -18.79
C TYR A 1031 -21.78 29.65 -19.19
N CYS A 1032 -22.38 28.89 -18.27
CA CYS A 1032 -23.66 28.20 -18.52
C CYS A 1032 -24.80 29.19 -18.83
N ARG A 1033 -24.88 30.33 -18.13
CA ARG A 1033 -25.90 31.36 -18.39
C ARG A 1033 -25.70 32.04 -19.75
N GLU A 1034 -24.47 32.39 -20.10
CA GLU A 1034 -24.11 32.97 -21.41
C GLU A 1034 -24.45 32.05 -22.59
N ARG A 1035 -24.47 30.73 -22.36
CA ARG A 1035 -24.80 29.71 -23.36
C ARG A 1035 -26.27 29.25 -23.33
N GLU A 1036 -27.12 29.92 -22.56
CA GLU A 1036 -28.53 29.53 -22.35
C GLU A 1036 -28.68 28.07 -21.86
N ALA A 1037 -27.67 27.59 -21.12
CA ALA A 1037 -27.54 26.23 -20.62
C ALA A 1037 -27.94 26.10 -19.14
N PHE A 1038 -28.44 27.16 -18.52
CA PHE A 1038 -28.90 27.17 -17.12
C PHE A 1038 -30.41 26.94 -17.05
N ILE A 1039 -30.84 25.94 -16.27
CA ILE A 1039 -32.25 25.53 -16.14
C ILE A 1039 -32.61 25.44 -14.65
N SER A 1040 -33.67 26.14 -14.24
CA SER A 1040 -34.27 25.98 -12.91
C SER A 1040 -35.11 24.71 -12.84
N THR A 1041 -35.08 24.00 -11.71
CA THR A 1041 -35.89 22.79 -11.51
C THR A 1041 -37.28 23.04 -10.91
N GLU A 1042 -37.57 24.29 -10.54
CA GLU A 1042 -38.89 24.77 -10.11
C GLU A 1042 -39.84 25.07 -11.28
#